data_AF-A0A5N1K432-F1
#
_entry.id   AF-A0A5N1K432-F1
#
_cell.length_a   1.000
_cell.length_b   1.000
_cell.length_c   1.000
_cell.angle_alpha   90.00
_cell.angle_beta   90.00
_cell.angle_gamma   90.00
#
_symmetry.space_group_name_H-M   'P 1'
#
loop_
_entity.id
_entity.type
_entity.pdbx_description
1 polymer ?
#
loop_
_entity_poly.entity_id
_entity_poly.type
_entity_poly.pdbx_seq_one_letter_code
_entity_poly.pdbx_strand_id
1 'polypeptide(L)'
;MNLDHSADTESKTENLSICRLCADVAVVIWDIPGPARSTTKCTLDMPVQPVPLLSIGIPLESGGVRMFWAMRTGTEPIELSLSAGSLGPTAQAILYPANELAAFDVHHVVSDLTLPGHIKLLTNVLTTWRSTFRLSRNQTFASLVRDLTFALTPEPREAQYCGEPVQGHHLLETAVDPMLGDVSAIYGVTAGSVMVIPPRFVAGKQAHNAWQPCHLLVEAPQDLPSSLLLILAGQKGVAVRRLAARTAEKTNFAKWWSKWQGNGDLREFLVRQLGKLSAAGTAVAIDLQTRSPLPVRQIAQSATHPAAEIDLALALDGGLIVGGWMHDPANLLADVEYLPESGSAVSLKPHFHRFAVKIAKREDTPQQDVTGFVAWLPSAKNLGPLLQPRFQMRLSSGATAPLVPAPQPFEASTQRNRILRSVPPQHARPHVFEQILAPALTEVEKKLGATVRISEIKEFGETPASPLASIVIPLYRNLDFLRFQFSSMATDPWLMENAEFIFVLDSPEIQDDAEHMLGGLHILHDMPFKLAIMNRNSGYARACNAGASLVTGTTIVMLNSDVVPSEHGWLQQLIQPLFDEPKLGAIGPRLLFEDGSLQHAGLYFARDRQGIWLNHHYHKGMPGNYAPARRARDVPGVTGACLITRKDIFDLVGGYSEDYVIGDYEDSDLCLKIRQLGFQIFYEPGVALYHFERRSIRRSADYMRGLASQYNSWLHTQRWDEEITELMTSPQDENPMAVPSNVIVAKSERSAA
;
A
#
# COMPACT_ATOMS: atom_id res chain seq x y z
N MET A 1 -25.85 -25.05 -59.83
CA MET A 1 -26.48 -26.38 -59.79
C MET A 1 -26.88 -26.62 -58.35
N ASN A 2 -28.17 -26.44 -58.05
CA ASN A 2 -28.75 -26.73 -56.75
C ASN A 2 -28.89 -28.25 -56.62
N LEU A 3 -28.10 -28.85 -55.72
CA LEU A 3 -28.40 -30.17 -55.20
C LEU A 3 -29.02 -29.95 -53.82
N ASP A 4 -30.34 -30.06 -53.81
CA ASP A 4 -31.18 -30.07 -52.63
C ASP A 4 -30.94 -31.41 -51.92
N HIS A 5 -30.13 -31.41 -50.86
CA HIS A 5 -29.85 -32.60 -50.04
C HIS A 5 -30.92 -32.84 -48.96
N SER A 6 -32.14 -32.31 -49.14
CA SER A 6 -33.23 -32.44 -48.17
C SER A 6 -33.97 -33.78 -48.20
N ALA A 7 -33.46 -34.82 -48.88
CA ALA A 7 -34.25 -36.01 -49.21
C ALA A 7 -33.77 -37.36 -48.64
N ASP A 8 -32.68 -37.45 -47.88
CA ASP A 8 -32.17 -38.76 -47.39
C ASP A 8 -31.85 -38.84 -45.88
N THR A 9 -32.50 -38.02 -45.05
CA THR A 9 -32.41 -38.11 -43.57
C THR A 9 -33.75 -38.44 -42.91
N GLU A 10 -34.45 -39.47 -43.40
CA GLU A 10 -35.51 -40.15 -42.62
C GLU A 10 -34.95 -41.39 -41.92
N SER A 11 -34.02 -41.15 -41.00
CA SER A 11 -33.82 -41.98 -39.81
C SER A 11 -34.05 -41.08 -38.60
N LYS A 12 -35.30 -40.61 -38.44
CA LYS A 12 -35.74 -40.01 -37.17
C LYS A 12 -35.80 -41.13 -36.13
N THR A 13 -34.68 -41.42 -35.49
CA THR A 13 -34.74 -41.87 -34.10
C THR A 13 -35.30 -40.67 -33.33
N GLU A 14 -36.57 -40.73 -32.92
CA GLU A 14 -37.36 -39.60 -32.37
C GLU A 14 -36.70 -38.83 -31.21
N ASN A 15 -35.62 -39.39 -30.64
CA ASN A 15 -34.92 -38.89 -29.46
C ASN A 15 -33.49 -38.39 -29.72
N LEU A 16 -33.00 -38.41 -30.96
CA LEU A 16 -31.62 -38.01 -31.31
C LEU A 16 -31.62 -36.83 -32.29
N SER A 17 -30.85 -35.79 -31.97
CA SER A 17 -30.62 -34.65 -32.87
C SER A 17 -29.15 -34.24 -32.89
N ILE A 18 -28.68 -33.76 -34.04
CA ILE A 18 -27.30 -33.30 -34.25
C ILE A 18 -27.37 -31.92 -34.88
N CYS A 19 -26.70 -30.94 -34.28
CA CYS A 19 -26.76 -29.54 -34.71
C CYS A 19 -25.39 -28.86 -34.60
N ARG A 20 -25.22 -27.74 -35.30
CA ARG A 20 -24.01 -26.91 -35.22
C ARG A 20 -24.14 -25.84 -34.16
N LEU A 21 -23.11 -25.73 -33.32
CA LEU A 21 -22.93 -24.62 -32.38
C LEU A 21 -22.29 -23.41 -33.07
N CYS A 22 -21.34 -23.67 -33.98
CA CYS A 22 -20.70 -22.69 -34.85
C CYS A 22 -20.11 -23.42 -36.08
N ALA A 23 -19.26 -22.75 -36.86
CA ALA A 23 -18.76 -23.26 -38.15
C ALA A 23 -18.02 -24.61 -38.07
N ASP A 24 -17.42 -24.94 -36.93
CA ASP A 24 -16.53 -26.09 -36.74
C ASP A 24 -16.81 -26.89 -35.46
N VAL A 25 -17.91 -26.58 -34.75
CA VAL A 25 -18.32 -27.27 -33.52
C VAL A 25 -19.75 -27.79 -33.69
N ALA A 26 -19.93 -29.08 -33.47
CA ALA A 26 -21.22 -29.76 -33.46
C ALA A 26 -21.61 -30.17 -32.05
N VAL A 27 -22.92 -30.32 -31.84
CA VAL A 27 -23.51 -30.84 -30.62
C VAL A 27 -24.44 -31.99 -30.98
N VAL A 28 -24.18 -33.16 -30.40
CA VAL A 28 -25.08 -34.32 -30.44
C VAL A 28 -25.95 -34.27 -29.19
N ILE A 29 -27.27 -34.34 -29.36
CA ILE A 29 -28.26 -34.22 -28.30
C ILE A 29 -29.13 -35.47 -28.33
N TRP A 30 -29.16 -36.19 -27.20
CA TRP A 30 -29.88 -37.46 -27.11
C TRP A 30 -30.75 -37.51 -25.86
N ASP A 31 -32.04 -37.73 -26.06
CA ASP A 31 -33.04 -37.88 -25.02
C ASP A 31 -33.21 -39.34 -24.62
N ILE A 32 -32.98 -39.61 -23.34
CA ILE A 32 -33.06 -40.96 -22.79
C ILE A 32 -34.32 -41.00 -21.90
N PRO A 33 -35.39 -41.68 -22.35
CA PRO A 33 -36.65 -41.74 -21.61
C PRO A 33 -36.57 -42.63 -20.36
N GLY A 34 -37.38 -42.30 -19.35
CA GLY A 34 -37.60 -43.12 -18.14
C GLY A 34 -36.78 -42.70 -16.92
N PRO A 35 -37.07 -43.25 -15.72
CA PRO A 35 -36.33 -42.95 -14.49
C PRO A 35 -34.96 -43.61 -14.58
N ALA A 36 -34.00 -42.92 -15.21
CA ALA A 36 -32.62 -43.35 -15.24
C ALA A 36 -32.15 -43.50 -13.79
N ARG A 37 -31.90 -44.75 -13.36
CA ARG A 37 -31.15 -44.99 -12.11
C ARG A 37 -29.86 -44.19 -12.24
N SER A 38 -29.54 -43.41 -11.22
CA SER A 38 -28.62 -42.26 -11.22
C SER A 38 -27.13 -42.54 -11.55
N THR A 39 -26.82 -43.67 -12.20
CA THR A 39 -25.45 -44.14 -12.45
C THR A 39 -25.20 -44.71 -13.84
N THR A 40 -26.16 -44.67 -14.77
CA THR A 40 -25.94 -45.22 -16.13
C THR A 40 -25.01 -44.31 -16.95
N LYS A 41 -23.74 -44.70 -17.10
CA LYS A 41 -22.73 -43.98 -17.89
C LYS A 41 -23.10 -44.06 -19.37
N CYS A 42 -23.55 -42.94 -19.94
CA CYS A 42 -23.80 -42.83 -21.38
C CYS A 42 -22.47 -42.69 -22.12
N THR A 43 -22.31 -43.42 -23.23
CA THR A 43 -21.09 -43.43 -24.04
C THR A 43 -21.38 -43.03 -25.47
N LEU A 44 -20.49 -42.20 -26.03
CA LEU A 44 -20.43 -41.86 -27.44
C LEU A 44 -19.15 -42.51 -28.00
N ASP A 45 -19.31 -43.50 -28.87
CA ASP A 45 -18.20 -44.18 -29.53
C ASP A 45 -18.06 -43.72 -30.99
N MET A 46 -16.82 -43.54 -31.41
CA MET A 46 -16.43 -43.00 -32.71
C MET A 46 -15.14 -43.68 -33.17
N PRO A 47 -14.95 -43.93 -34.48
CA PRO A 47 -13.70 -44.47 -35.02
C PRO A 47 -12.46 -43.67 -34.61
N VAL A 48 -12.61 -42.35 -34.52
CA VAL A 48 -11.59 -41.41 -34.02
C VAL A 48 -12.25 -40.49 -33.01
N GLN A 49 -11.75 -40.49 -31.77
CA GLN A 49 -12.27 -39.64 -30.71
C GLN A 49 -11.85 -38.17 -30.95
N PRO A 50 -12.81 -37.24 -31.10
CA PRO A 50 -12.50 -35.84 -31.33
C PRO A 50 -11.91 -35.21 -30.07
N VAL A 51 -10.90 -34.36 -30.26
CA VAL A 51 -10.29 -33.61 -29.16
C VAL A 51 -10.44 -32.11 -29.45
N PRO A 52 -11.19 -31.34 -28.64
CA PRO A 52 -11.87 -31.73 -27.40
C PRO A 52 -13.28 -32.33 -27.62
N LEU A 53 -13.68 -33.25 -26.74
CA LEU A 53 -15.05 -33.80 -26.60
C LEU A 53 -15.55 -33.51 -25.18
N LEU A 54 -16.71 -32.86 -25.06
CA LEU A 54 -17.32 -32.51 -23.79
C LEU A 54 -18.72 -33.09 -23.69
N SER A 55 -19.04 -33.72 -22.56
CA SER A 55 -20.37 -34.29 -22.31
C SER A 55 -21.05 -33.67 -21.10
N ILE A 56 -22.36 -33.42 -21.18
CA ILE A 56 -23.18 -33.04 -20.03
C ILE A 56 -24.55 -33.71 -20.08
N GLY A 57 -24.99 -34.27 -18.97
CA GLY A 57 -26.36 -34.79 -18.79
C GLY A 57 -27.22 -33.84 -17.97
N ILE A 58 -28.44 -33.60 -18.45
CA ILE A 58 -29.41 -32.69 -17.84
C ILE A 58 -30.74 -33.43 -17.63
N PRO A 59 -31.28 -33.48 -16.40
CA PRO A 59 -32.57 -34.10 -16.14
C PRO A 59 -33.73 -33.35 -16.82
N LEU A 60 -34.68 -34.12 -17.34
CA LEU A 60 -35.93 -33.64 -17.95
C LEU A 60 -37.07 -33.61 -16.93
N GLU A 61 -38.08 -32.76 -17.15
CA GLU A 61 -39.30 -32.74 -16.33
C GLU A 61 -40.11 -34.02 -16.48
N SER A 62 -40.07 -34.64 -17.67
CA SER A 62 -40.61 -35.98 -17.95
C SER A 62 -39.93 -37.14 -17.18
N GLY A 63 -38.85 -36.87 -16.44
CA GLY A 63 -38.16 -37.85 -15.60
C GLY A 63 -36.99 -38.57 -16.27
N GLY A 64 -36.69 -38.26 -17.54
CA GLY A 64 -35.53 -38.75 -18.31
C GLY A 64 -34.28 -37.87 -18.17
N VAL A 65 -33.28 -38.12 -19.02
CA VAL A 65 -32.04 -37.30 -19.12
C VAL A 65 -31.78 -36.93 -20.57
N ARG A 66 -31.52 -35.65 -20.84
CA ARG A 66 -30.99 -35.13 -22.10
C ARG A 66 -29.47 -35.04 -22.02
N MET A 67 -28.80 -35.82 -22.85
CA MET A 67 -27.35 -35.83 -22.95
C MET A 67 -26.88 -34.94 -24.10
N PHE A 68 -25.86 -34.13 -23.85
CA PHE A 68 -25.21 -33.29 -24.84
C PHE A 68 -23.75 -33.73 -25.00
N TRP A 69 -23.29 -33.90 -26.22
CA TRP A 69 -21.88 -34.04 -26.56
C TRP A 69 -21.47 -32.95 -27.54
N ALA A 70 -20.61 -32.03 -27.10
CA ALA A 70 -20.04 -30.99 -27.95
C ALA A 70 -18.63 -31.39 -28.40
N MET A 71 -18.31 -31.19 -29.67
CA MET A 71 -17.01 -31.55 -30.24
C MET A 71 -16.67 -30.76 -31.50
N ARG A 72 -15.38 -30.69 -31.85
CA ARG A 72 -14.94 -30.16 -33.14
C ARG A 72 -15.11 -31.23 -34.22
N THR A 73 -15.68 -30.86 -35.36
CA THR A 73 -15.87 -31.78 -36.49
C THR A 73 -14.71 -31.70 -37.48
N GLY A 74 -14.40 -32.83 -38.11
CA GLY A 74 -13.52 -32.87 -39.28
C GLY A 74 -14.22 -32.43 -40.57
N THR A 75 -13.56 -32.67 -41.71
CA THR A 75 -14.09 -32.41 -43.05
C THR A 75 -14.86 -33.57 -43.65
N GLU A 76 -14.79 -34.75 -43.05
CA GLU A 76 -15.47 -35.96 -43.52
C GLU A 76 -16.55 -36.40 -42.51
N PRO A 77 -17.68 -36.98 -42.99
CA PRO A 77 -18.69 -37.54 -42.11
C PRO A 77 -18.16 -38.73 -41.30
N ILE A 78 -18.56 -38.84 -40.03
CA ILE A 78 -18.11 -39.90 -39.11
C ILE A 78 -19.31 -40.64 -38.54
N GLU A 79 -19.31 -41.97 -38.56
CA GLU A 79 -20.32 -42.77 -37.87
C GLU A 79 -20.15 -42.71 -36.34
N LEU A 80 -21.27 -42.52 -35.65
CA LEU A 80 -21.38 -42.45 -34.20
C LEU A 80 -22.21 -43.61 -33.69
N SER A 81 -21.80 -44.20 -32.57
CA SER A 81 -22.62 -45.14 -31.80
C SER A 81 -22.83 -44.64 -30.37
N LEU A 82 -24.09 -44.47 -29.97
CA LEU A 82 -24.52 -44.02 -28.65
C LEU A 82 -25.08 -45.20 -27.85
N SER A 83 -24.73 -45.29 -26.57
CA SER A 83 -25.27 -46.31 -25.65
C SER A 83 -25.53 -45.73 -24.27
N ALA A 84 -26.70 -46.05 -23.71
CA ALA A 84 -27.08 -45.72 -22.34
C ALA A 84 -26.83 -46.92 -21.42
N GLY A 85 -25.58 -47.40 -21.36
CA GLY A 85 -25.18 -48.57 -20.57
C GLY A 85 -25.63 -49.91 -21.17
N SER A 86 -25.29 -51.02 -20.51
CA SER A 86 -25.40 -52.38 -21.06
C SER A 86 -26.83 -52.86 -21.33
N LEU A 87 -27.84 -52.22 -20.75
CA LEU A 87 -29.26 -52.56 -20.90
C LEU A 87 -30.13 -51.36 -21.32
N GLY A 88 -29.50 -50.22 -21.66
CA GLY A 88 -30.23 -49.03 -22.08
C GLY A 88 -30.40 -48.94 -23.59
N PRO A 89 -31.12 -47.90 -24.07
CA PRO A 89 -31.26 -47.66 -25.50
C PRO A 89 -29.89 -47.46 -26.16
N THR A 90 -29.81 -47.81 -27.45
CA THR A 90 -28.66 -47.52 -28.32
C THR A 90 -29.16 -46.76 -29.54
N ALA A 91 -28.31 -45.91 -30.10
CA ALA A 91 -28.61 -45.17 -31.32
C ALA A 91 -27.36 -45.07 -32.19
N GLN A 92 -27.55 -45.07 -33.51
CA GLN A 92 -26.49 -44.82 -34.47
C GLN A 92 -26.86 -43.60 -35.31
N ALA A 93 -25.86 -42.77 -35.62
CA ALA A 93 -26.03 -41.60 -36.47
C ALA A 93 -24.74 -41.25 -37.18
N ILE A 94 -24.84 -40.43 -38.21
CA ILE A 94 -23.68 -39.90 -38.94
C ILE A 94 -23.48 -38.44 -38.52
N LEU A 95 -22.28 -38.12 -38.05
CA LEU A 95 -21.83 -36.76 -37.76
C LEU A 95 -21.21 -36.15 -39.02
N TYR A 96 -21.98 -35.32 -39.71
CA TYR A 96 -21.48 -34.51 -40.82
C TYR A 96 -20.61 -33.33 -40.31
N PRO A 97 -19.76 -32.73 -41.17
CA PRO A 97 -19.07 -31.49 -40.87
C PRO A 97 -20.01 -30.39 -40.35
N ALA A 98 -19.59 -29.62 -39.34
CA ALA A 98 -20.50 -28.70 -38.63
C ALA A 98 -21.13 -27.61 -39.52
N ASN A 99 -20.49 -27.23 -40.62
CA ASN A 99 -21.04 -26.28 -41.57
C ASN A 99 -22.26 -26.83 -42.36
N GLU A 100 -22.38 -28.15 -42.48
CA GLU A 100 -23.48 -28.86 -43.16
C GLU A 100 -24.67 -29.17 -42.23
N LEU A 101 -24.45 -29.12 -40.92
CA LEU A 101 -25.48 -29.39 -39.92
C LEU A 101 -26.46 -28.21 -39.75
N ALA A 102 -27.68 -28.53 -39.33
CA ALA A 102 -28.69 -27.53 -38.95
C ALA A 102 -28.22 -26.69 -37.75
N ALA A 103 -28.65 -25.42 -37.70
CA ALA A 103 -28.34 -24.54 -36.57
C ALA A 103 -28.93 -25.09 -35.27
N PHE A 104 -28.23 -24.82 -34.16
CA PHE A 104 -28.68 -25.17 -32.83
C PHE A 104 -29.99 -24.44 -32.49
N ASP A 105 -31.10 -25.17 -32.43
CA ASP A 105 -32.42 -24.65 -32.06
C ASP A 105 -32.58 -24.60 -30.55
N VAL A 106 -32.44 -23.42 -29.98
CA VAL A 106 -32.57 -23.21 -28.53
C VAL A 106 -33.93 -23.60 -28.01
N HIS A 107 -35.03 -23.29 -28.72
CA HIS A 107 -36.38 -23.56 -28.22
C HIS A 107 -36.64 -25.06 -28.06
N HIS A 108 -36.19 -25.86 -29.03
CA HIS A 108 -36.28 -27.31 -28.96
C HIS A 108 -35.35 -27.89 -27.88
N VAL A 109 -34.13 -27.36 -27.76
CA VAL A 109 -33.14 -27.88 -26.81
C VAL A 109 -33.52 -27.63 -25.35
N VAL A 110 -34.25 -26.57 -25.07
CA VAL A 110 -34.63 -26.21 -23.71
C VAL A 110 -36.04 -26.65 -23.33
N SER A 111 -36.82 -27.13 -24.30
CA SER A 111 -38.13 -27.73 -24.02
C SER A 111 -37.96 -28.94 -23.10
N ASP A 112 -38.83 -29.08 -22.11
CA ASP A 112 -38.82 -30.17 -21.10
C ASP A 112 -37.60 -30.16 -20.16
N LEU A 113 -36.73 -29.13 -20.22
CA LEU A 113 -35.69 -28.92 -19.19
C LEU A 113 -36.30 -28.28 -17.93
N THR A 114 -36.00 -28.86 -16.77
CA THR A 114 -36.26 -28.20 -15.48
C THR A 114 -35.51 -26.85 -15.40
N LEU A 115 -36.01 -25.88 -14.61
CA LEU A 115 -35.31 -24.60 -14.40
C LEU A 115 -33.83 -24.78 -13.95
N PRO A 116 -33.49 -25.67 -12.99
CA PRO A 116 -32.09 -25.96 -12.67
C PRO A 116 -31.31 -26.56 -13.84
N GLY A 117 -31.95 -27.39 -14.67
CA GLY A 117 -31.35 -27.95 -15.88
C GLY A 117 -31.01 -26.87 -16.92
N HIS A 118 -31.91 -25.91 -17.08
CA HIS A 118 -31.75 -24.76 -17.97
C HIS A 118 -30.58 -23.87 -17.52
N ILE A 119 -30.49 -23.59 -16.21
CA ILE A 119 -29.34 -22.88 -15.59
C ILE A 119 -28.04 -23.67 -15.78
N LYS A 120 -28.08 -24.99 -15.60
CA LYS A 120 -26.90 -25.87 -15.76
C LYS A 120 -26.38 -25.84 -17.19
N LEU A 121 -27.27 -25.89 -18.19
CA LEU A 121 -26.91 -25.77 -19.61
C LEU A 121 -26.24 -24.42 -19.89
N LEU A 122 -26.90 -23.32 -19.54
CA LEU A 122 -26.39 -21.97 -19.77
C LEU A 122 -25.03 -21.77 -19.10
N THR A 123 -24.88 -22.20 -17.85
CA THR A 123 -23.62 -22.08 -17.11
C THR A 123 -22.51 -22.87 -17.80
N ASN A 124 -22.77 -24.11 -18.21
CA ASN A 124 -21.78 -24.95 -18.90
C ASN A 124 -21.37 -24.41 -20.28
N VAL A 125 -22.32 -23.78 -20.99
CA VAL A 125 -22.05 -23.08 -22.25
C VAL A 125 -21.13 -21.89 -22.01
N LEU A 126 -21.43 -21.05 -21.01
CA LEU A 126 -20.65 -19.86 -20.65
C LEU A 126 -19.24 -20.20 -20.11
N THR A 127 -19.09 -21.31 -19.40
CA THR A 127 -17.83 -21.76 -18.79
C THR A 127 -17.05 -22.70 -19.71
N THR A 128 -17.41 -23.99 -19.70
CA THR A 128 -16.64 -25.09 -20.26
C THR A 128 -16.61 -25.05 -21.78
N TRP A 129 -17.75 -24.85 -22.45
CA TRP A 129 -17.79 -24.86 -23.91
C TRP A 129 -17.10 -23.63 -24.49
N ARG A 130 -17.41 -22.43 -23.97
CA ARG A 130 -16.77 -21.18 -24.41
C ARG A 130 -15.25 -21.25 -24.35
N SER A 131 -14.69 -21.74 -23.24
CA SER A 131 -13.23 -21.79 -23.04
C SER A 131 -12.58 -22.89 -23.88
N THR A 132 -13.11 -24.12 -23.81
CA THR A 132 -12.54 -25.29 -24.47
C THR A 132 -12.55 -25.16 -26.00
N PHE A 133 -13.63 -24.61 -26.56
CA PHE A 133 -13.76 -24.39 -28.00
C PHE A 133 -13.30 -23.00 -28.46
N ARG A 134 -12.83 -22.13 -27.56
CA ARG A 134 -12.37 -20.76 -27.88
C ARG A 134 -13.43 -19.87 -28.56
N LEU A 135 -14.67 -19.92 -28.09
CA LEU A 135 -15.83 -19.30 -28.76
C LEU A 135 -16.12 -17.85 -28.33
N SER A 136 -15.24 -17.22 -27.56
CA SER A 136 -15.54 -15.92 -26.91
C SER A 136 -15.83 -14.77 -27.89
N ARG A 137 -15.31 -14.82 -29.13
CA ARG A 137 -15.53 -13.81 -30.18
C ARG A 137 -16.36 -14.33 -31.37
N ASN A 138 -16.99 -15.49 -31.21
CA ASN A 138 -17.77 -16.10 -32.27
C ASN A 138 -19.21 -15.54 -32.24
N GLN A 139 -19.66 -14.95 -33.36
CA GLN A 139 -20.97 -14.30 -33.44
C GLN A 139 -22.13 -15.28 -33.34
N THR A 140 -22.04 -16.44 -33.99
CA THR A 140 -23.06 -17.51 -33.92
C THR A 140 -23.22 -18.01 -32.49
N PHE A 141 -22.10 -18.25 -31.82
CA PHE A 141 -22.09 -18.62 -30.40
C PHE A 141 -22.68 -17.53 -29.51
N ALA A 142 -22.33 -16.26 -29.74
CA ALA A 142 -22.88 -15.14 -28.98
C ALA A 142 -24.41 -15.04 -29.14
N SER A 143 -24.93 -15.17 -30.37
CA SER A 143 -26.37 -15.22 -30.62
C SER A 143 -27.04 -16.36 -29.86
N LEU A 144 -26.48 -17.57 -29.94
CA LEU A 144 -26.99 -18.74 -29.22
C LEU A 144 -27.02 -18.53 -27.71
N VAL A 145 -25.98 -17.94 -27.13
CA VAL A 145 -25.95 -17.63 -25.70
C VAL A 145 -27.03 -16.62 -25.34
N ARG A 146 -27.30 -15.62 -26.19
CA ARG A 146 -28.41 -14.68 -25.99
C ARG A 146 -29.75 -15.38 -26.01
N ASP A 147 -29.96 -16.26 -26.99
CA ASP A 147 -31.21 -17.00 -27.14
C ASP A 147 -31.46 -17.93 -25.93
N LEU A 148 -30.42 -18.65 -25.48
CA LEU A 148 -30.48 -19.44 -24.23
C LEU A 148 -30.78 -18.56 -23.01
N THR A 149 -30.21 -17.36 -22.97
CA THR A 149 -30.43 -16.41 -21.89
C THR A 149 -31.86 -15.89 -21.87
N PHE A 150 -32.45 -15.57 -23.03
CA PHE A 150 -33.84 -15.14 -23.15
C PHE A 150 -34.83 -16.28 -22.94
N ALA A 151 -34.49 -17.52 -23.31
CA ALA A 151 -35.29 -18.69 -22.98
C ALA A 151 -35.40 -18.92 -21.46
N LEU A 152 -34.33 -18.61 -20.72
CA LEU A 152 -34.33 -18.67 -19.25
C LEU A 152 -35.00 -17.45 -18.61
N THR A 153 -34.81 -16.26 -19.17
CA THR A 153 -35.36 -15.00 -18.65
C THR A 153 -35.85 -14.14 -19.82
N PRO A 154 -37.12 -14.30 -20.24
CA PRO A 154 -37.66 -13.60 -21.42
C PRO A 154 -37.65 -12.08 -21.29
N GLU A 155 -37.88 -11.57 -20.07
CA GLU A 155 -37.86 -10.14 -19.75
C GLU A 155 -36.80 -9.82 -18.68
N PRO A 156 -35.51 -9.70 -19.06
CA PRO A 156 -34.47 -9.37 -18.10
C PRO A 156 -34.66 -7.98 -17.51
N ARG A 157 -34.50 -7.87 -16.19
CA ARG A 157 -34.47 -6.57 -15.49
C ARG A 157 -33.31 -5.71 -16.00
N GLU A 158 -33.49 -4.40 -15.98
CA GLU A 158 -32.47 -3.50 -16.49
C GLU A 158 -31.30 -3.26 -15.52
N ALA A 159 -30.12 -3.01 -16.09
CA ALA A 159 -28.99 -2.38 -15.44
C ALA A 159 -28.87 -0.95 -15.96
N GLN A 160 -28.95 0.02 -15.05
CA GLN A 160 -28.87 1.44 -15.35
C GLN A 160 -27.41 1.88 -15.42
N TYR A 161 -27.08 2.73 -16.40
CA TYR A 161 -25.75 3.30 -16.52
C TYR A 161 -25.62 4.55 -15.64
N CYS A 162 -24.71 4.52 -14.68
CA CYS A 162 -24.52 5.56 -13.66
C CYS A 162 -23.49 6.61 -14.05
N GLY A 163 -22.65 6.32 -15.04
CA GLY A 163 -21.57 7.19 -15.51
C GLY A 163 -20.23 6.46 -15.57
N GLU A 164 -19.20 7.23 -15.90
CA GLU A 164 -17.81 6.77 -16.06
C GLU A 164 -16.93 7.51 -15.03
N PRO A 165 -16.69 6.94 -13.84
CA PRO A 165 -15.84 7.56 -12.82
C PRO A 165 -14.40 7.82 -13.30
N VAL A 166 -13.86 6.90 -14.10
CA VAL A 166 -12.51 6.97 -14.68
C VAL A 166 -12.62 6.48 -16.11
N GLN A 167 -11.84 7.05 -17.02
CA GLN A 167 -11.86 6.66 -18.43
C GLN A 167 -11.74 5.13 -18.61
N GLY A 168 -12.62 4.54 -19.40
CA GLY A 168 -12.73 3.10 -19.67
C GLY A 168 -13.36 2.28 -18.54
N HIS A 169 -13.87 2.91 -17.48
CA HIS A 169 -14.48 2.23 -16.33
C HIS A 169 -15.90 2.75 -16.10
N HIS A 170 -16.87 1.91 -16.42
CA HIS A 170 -18.29 2.24 -16.40
C HIS A 170 -18.96 1.69 -15.14
N LEU A 171 -19.70 2.55 -14.43
CA LEU A 171 -20.48 2.13 -13.27
C LEU A 171 -21.92 1.83 -13.69
N LEU A 172 -22.39 0.64 -13.30
CA LEU A 172 -23.76 0.17 -13.54
C LEU A 172 -24.48 -0.08 -12.22
N GLU A 173 -25.77 0.23 -12.16
CA GLU A 173 -26.66 0.00 -11.03
C GLU A 173 -27.77 -0.98 -11.44
N THR A 174 -28.00 -1.98 -10.63
CA THR A 174 -29.11 -2.93 -10.79
C THR A 174 -29.57 -3.42 -9.42
N ALA A 175 -30.36 -4.49 -9.38
CA ALA A 175 -30.66 -5.19 -8.14
C ALA A 175 -30.60 -6.70 -8.35
N VAL A 176 -30.20 -7.46 -7.33
CA VAL A 176 -30.09 -8.93 -7.34
C VAL A 176 -30.97 -9.56 -6.28
N ASP A 177 -31.42 -10.79 -6.52
CA ASP A 177 -32.19 -11.56 -5.55
C ASP A 177 -31.23 -12.08 -4.47
N PRO A 178 -31.50 -11.87 -3.16
CA PRO A 178 -30.68 -12.45 -2.09
C PRO A 178 -30.47 -13.97 -2.21
N MET A 179 -31.42 -14.69 -2.81
CA MET A 179 -31.34 -16.13 -3.02
C MET A 179 -30.32 -16.53 -4.08
N LEU A 180 -29.79 -15.60 -4.88
CA LEU A 180 -28.72 -15.86 -5.84
C LEU A 180 -27.46 -16.44 -5.17
N GLY A 181 -27.23 -16.08 -3.90
CA GLY A 181 -26.00 -16.40 -3.16
C GLY A 181 -24.81 -15.61 -3.69
N ASP A 182 -23.60 -16.02 -3.29
CA ASP A 182 -22.37 -15.35 -3.72
C ASP A 182 -22.18 -15.45 -5.23
N VAL A 183 -21.99 -14.30 -5.89
CA VAL A 183 -21.73 -14.25 -7.33
C VAL A 183 -20.30 -14.70 -7.59
N SER A 184 -20.18 -15.84 -8.27
CA SER A 184 -18.91 -16.48 -8.61
C SER A 184 -18.29 -15.94 -9.91
N ALA A 185 -19.14 -15.50 -10.86
CA ALA A 185 -18.71 -14.99 -12.15
C ALA A 185 -19.75 -14.04 -12.75
N ILE A 186 -19.29 -13.13 -13.60
CA ILE A 186 -20.14 -12.21 -14.36
C ILE A 186 -19.77 -12.35 -15.83
N TYR A 187 -20.75 -12.52 -16.70
CA TYR A 187 -20.55 -12.60 -18.14
C TYR A 187 -21.24 -11.44 -18.85
N GLY A 188 -20.53 -10.82 -19.79
CA GLY A 188 -21.10 -9.87 -20.75
C GLY A 188 -21.39 -10.56 -22.07
N VAL A 189 -22.60 -10.44 -22.57
CA VAL A 189 -23.01 -11.01 -23.86
C VAL A 189 -23.47 -9.89 -24.78
N THR A 190 -22.75 -9.69 -25.87
CA THR A 190 -23.11 -8.74 -26.94
C THR A 190 -23.62 -9.50 -28.17
N ALA A 191 -23.95 -8.79 -29.25
CA ALA A 191 -24.31 -9.44 -30.51
C ALA A 191 -23.15 -10.25 -31.14
N GLY A 192 -21.89 -9.95 -30.79
CA GLY A 192 -20.73 -10.57 -31.43
C GLY A 192 -19.76 -11.28 -30.51
N SER A 193 -19.96 -11.22 -29.18
CA SER A 193 -19.01 -11.78 -28.23
C SER A 193 -19.64 -12.16 -26.89
N VAL A 194 -18.99 -13.10 -26.22
CA VAL A 194 -19.23 -13.50 -24.84
C VAL A 194 -17.94 -13.30 -24.06
N MET A 195 -17.95 -12.35 -23.13
CA MET A 195 -16.79 -11.95 -22.32
C MET A 195 -17.01 -12.25 -20.84
N VAL A 196 -15.93 -12.57 -20.14
CA VAL A 196 -15.95 -12.66 -18.68
C VAL A 196 -15.64 -11.26 -18.14
N ILE A 197 -16.52 -10.76 -17.30
CA ILE A 197 -16.34 -9.48 -16.60
C ILE A 197 -15.80 -9.80 -15.22
N PRO A 198 -14.68 -9.18 -14.79
CA PRO A 198 -14.20 -9.32 -13.42
C PRO A 198 -15.31 -8.99 -12.42
N PRO A 199 -15.52 -9.79 -11.35
CA PRO A 199 -16.62 -9.60 -10.40
C PRO A 199 -16.36 -8.41 -9.45
N ARG A 200 -16.15 -7.22 -10.00
CA ARG A 200 -16.04 -5.96 -9.27
C ARG A 200 -17.46 -5.45 -9.04
N PHE A 201 -18.11 -5.95 -8.00
CA PHE A 201 -19.44 -5.51 -7.61
C PHE A 201 -19.61 -5.39 -6.09
N VAL A 202 -20.60 -4.62 -5.68
CA VAL A 202 -21.06 -4.52 -4.28
C VAL A 202 -22.58 -4.64 -4.24
N ALA A 203 -23.08 -5.53 -3.39
CA ALA A 203 -24.51 -5.65 -3.08
C ALA A 203 -24.80 -4.91 -1.76
N GLY A 204 -25.83 -4.07 -1.76
CA GLY A 204 -26.26 -3.33 -0.58
C GLY A 204 -26.98 -4.21 0.44
N LYS A 205 -27.16 -3.68 1.66
CA LYS A 205 -27.88 -4.38 2.74
C LYS A 205 -29.33 -4.69 2.36
N GLN A 206 -29.78 -5.87 2.78
CA GLN A 206 -31.12 -6.38 2.52
C GLN A 206 -32.19 -5.56 3.28
N ALA A 207 -33.25 -5.15 2.58
CA ALA A 207 -34.53 -4.87 3.21
C ALA A 207 -35.39 -6.15 3.18
N HIS A 208 -36.18 -6.41 4.22
CA HIS A 208 -37.02 -7.63 4.33
C HIS A 208 -37.79 -7.90 3.02
N ASN A 209 -37.58 -9.09 2.42
CA ASN A 209 -38.20 -9.55 1.16
C ASN A 209 -38.03 -8.64 -0.07
N ALA A 210 -37.02 -7.77 -0.11
CA ALA A 210 -36.73 -6.91 -1.25
C ALA A 210 -35.45 -7.31 -2.00
N TRP A 211 -35.42 -7.00 -3.30
CA TRP A 211 -34.21 -7.09 -4.12
C TRP A 211 -33.08 -6.23 -3.54
N GLN A 212 -31.87 -6.75 -3.52
CA GLN A 212 -30.69 -6.02 -3.04
C GLN A 212 -30.14 -5.14 -4.15
N PRO A 213 -29.96 -3.82 -3.93
CA PRO A 213 -29.28 -2.97 -4.91
C PRO A 213 -27.86 -3.47 -5.13
N CYS A 214 -27.40 -3.49 -6.37
CA CYS A 214 -26.12 -4.02 -6.79
C CYS A 214 -25.44 -3.04 -7.74
N HIS A 215 -24.18 -2.71 -7.46
CA HIS A 215 -23.39 -1.80 -8.30
C HIS A 215 -22.20 -2.56 -8.87
N LEU A 216 -21.95 -2.40 -10.16
CA LEU A 216 -20.89 -3.09 -10.90
C LEU A 216 -19.96 -2.07 -11.56
N LEU A 217 -18.66 -2.24 -11.38
CA LEU A 217 -17.66 -1.48 -12.11
C LEU A 217 -17.12 -2.33 -13.27
N VAL A 218 -17.52 -1.97 -14.49
CA VAL A 218 -17.21 -2.71 -15.71
C VAL A 218 -16.11 -1.98 -16.48
N GLU A 219 -15.05 -2.71 -16.81
CA GLU A 219 -13.94 -2.21 -17.63
C GLU A 219 -14.25 -2.44 -19.11
N ALA A 220 -14.26 -1.37 -19.89
CA ALA A 220 -14.43 -1.42 -21.34
C ALA A 220 -13.78 -0.18 -21.99
N PRO A 221 -12.97 -0.34 -23.06
CA PRO A 221 -12.29 0.79 -23.71
C PRO A 221 -13.23 1.67 -24.55
N GLN A 222 -14.44 1.18 -24.83
CA GLN A 222 -15.47 1.85 -25.59
C GLN A 222 -16.77 1.82 -24.81
N ASP A 223 -17.71 2.68 -25.21
CA ASP A 223 -19.04 2.70 -24.64
C ASP A 223 -19.70 1.32 -24.67
N LEU A 224 -20.30 0.95 -23.54
CA LEU A 224 -21.03 -0.30 -23.41
C LEU A 224 -22.21 -0.33 -24.41
N PRO A 225 -22.32 -1.37 -25.25
CA PRO A 225 -23.37 -1.43 -26.26
C PRO A 225 -24.73 -1.64 -25.60
N SER A 226 -25.78 -1.02 -26.13
CA SER A 226 -27.16 -1.17 -25.63
C SER A 226 -27.68 -2.61 -25.70
N SER A 227 -27.07 -3.44 -26.56
CA SER A 227 -27.37 -4.87 -26.66
C SER A 227 -26.73 -5.72 -25.55
N LEU A 228 -25.90 -5.14 -24.68
CA LEU A 228 -25.19 -5.88 -23.64
C LEU A 228 -26.17 -6.53 -22.65
N LEU A 229 -26.06 -7.85 -22.51
CA LEU A 229 -26.63 -8.62 -21.42
C LEU A 229 -25.55 -8.93 -20.39
N LEU A 230 -25.88 -8.77 -19.11
CA LEU A 230 -25.05 -9.17 -17.98
C LEU A 230 -25.65 -10.41 -17.34
N ILE A 231 -24.85 -11.45 -17.19
CA ILE A 231 -25.26 -12.72 -16.57
C ILE A 231 -24.43 -12.90 -15.32
N LEU A 232 -25.06 -12.73 -14.15
CA LEU A 232 -24.43 -12.92 -12.85
C LEU A 232 -24.70 -14.36 -12.39
N ALA A 233 -23.66 -15.18 -12.34
CA ALA A 233 -23.73 -16.58 -11.94
C ALA A 233 -23.43 -16.71 -10.44
N GLY A 234 -24.45 -16.99 -9.63
CA GLY A 234 -24.34 -17.23 -8.20
C GLY A 234 -24.32 -18.72 -7.84
N GLN A 235 -24.03 -19.04 -6.58
CA GLN A 235 -24.02 -20.42 -6.07
C GLN A 235 -25.36 -21.15 -6.22
N LYS A 236 -26.47 -20.40 -6.20
CA LYS A 236 -27.84 -20.95 -6.18
C LYS A 236 -28.66 -20.63 -7.43
N GLY A 237 -28.09 -19.91 -8.40
CA GLY A 237 -28.82 -19.55 -9.62
C GLY A 237 -28.10 -18.54 -10.49
N VAL A 238 -28.85 -17.95 -11.43
CA VAL A 238 -28.35 -16.95 -12.39
C VAL A 238 -29.28 -15.75 -12.42
N ALA A 239 -28.70 -14.55 -12.44
CA ALA A 239 -29.43 -13.30 -12.64
C ALA A 239 -29.03 -12.65 -13.97
N VAL A 240 -30.01 -12.45 -14.86
CA VAL A 240 -29.82 -11.82 -16.18
C VAL A 240 -30.24 -10.36 -16.12
N ARG A 241 -29.39 -9.44 -16.58
CA ARG A 241 -29.71 -8.02 -16.75
C ARG A 241 -29.48 -7.55 -18.18
N ARG A 242 -30.35 -6.67 -18.65
CA ARG A 242 -30.17 -5.96 -19.92
C ARG A 242 -29.68 -4.54 -19.63
N LEU A 243 -28.68 -4.05 -20.36
CA LEU A 243 -28.28 -2.65 -20.23
C LEU A 243 -29.42 -1.74 -20.70
N ALA A 244 -29.83 -0.78 -19.88
CA ALA A 244 -30.86 0.19 -20.23
C ALA A 244 -30.41 1.07 -21.42
N ALA A 245 -31.36 1.47 -22.27
CA ALA A 245 -31.07 2.41 -23.35
C ALA A 245 -30.58 3.74 -22.76
N ARG A 246 -29.46 4.27 -23.27
CA ARG A 246 -28.94 5.57 -22.84
C ARG A 246 -29.92 6.67 -23.27
N THR A 247 -30.40 7.47 -22.32
CA THR A 247 -31.10 8.71 -22.63
C THR A 247 -30.11 9.74 -23.20
N ALA A 248 -30.59 10.68 -24.03
CA ALA A 248 -29.75 11.68 -24.70
C ALA A 248 -29.00 12.61 -23.71
N GLU A 249 -29.48 12.74 -22.48
CA GLU A 249 -28.71 13.32 -21.37
C GLU A 249 -27.64 12.33 -20.91
N LYS A 250 -26.36 12.60 -21.18
CA LYS A 250 -25.24 11.84 -20.60
C LYS A 250 -25.41 11.74 -19.09
N THR A 251 -25.58 10.52 -18.54
CA THR A 251 -25.61 10.33 -17.09
C THR A 251 -24.31 10.86 -16.48
N ASN A 252 -24.41 11.95 -15.72
CA ASN A 252 -23.26 12.56 -15.06
C ASN A 252 -22.98 11.80 -13.77
N PHE A 253 -21.83 11.13 -13.70
CA PHE A 253 -21.40 10.35 -12.53
C PHE A 253 -21.45 11.17 -11.23
N ALA A 254 -21.05 12.44 -11.25
CA ALA A 254 -21.07 13.29 -10.07
C ALA A 254 -22.51 13.56 -9.56
N LYS A 255 -23.46 13.73 -10.49
CA LYS A 255 -24.89 13.89 -10.16
C LYS A 255 -25.49 12.60 -9.62
N TRP A 256 -25.05 11.44 -10.13
CA TRP A 256 -25.45 10.15 -9.56
C TRP A 256 -24.84 9.96 -8.17
N TRP A 257 -23.55 10.26 -8.00
CA TRP A 257 -22.82 10.12 -6.75
C TRP A 257 -23.41 10.97 -5.62
N SER A 258 -23.90 12.18 -5.88
CA SER A 258 -24.51 13.03 -4.85
C SER A 258 -25.74 12.39 -4.18
N LYS A 259 -26.43 11.46 -4.86
CA LYS A 259 -27.53 10.68 -4.29
C LYS A 259 -27.04 9.50 -3.44
N TRP A 260 -25.90 8.94 -3.80
CA TRP A 260 -25.33 7.72 -3.21
C TRP A 260 -24.22 7.96 -2.19
N GLN A 261 -23.75 9.20 -2.05
CA GLN A 261 -22.64 9.57 -1.20
C GLN A 261 -22.80 9.11 0.26
N GLY A 262 -24.03 9.00 0.78
CA GLY A 262 -24.28 8.51 2.15
C GLY A 262 -24.12 7.00 2.33
N ASN A 263 -23.99 6.21 1.26
CA ASN A 263 -23.88 4.76 1.33
C ASN A 263 -22.43 4.33 1.59
N GLY A 264 -22.16 3.86 2.81
CA GLY A 264 -20.82 3.47 3.25
C GLY A 264 -20.24 2.26 2.50
N ASP A 265 -21.05 1.23 2.24
CA ASP A 265 -20.58 -0.01 1.59
C ASP A 265 -20.19 0.28 0.13
N LEU A 266 -21.04 1.02 -0.59
CA LEU A 266 -20.78 1.46 -1.96
C LEU A 266 -19.57 2.42 -2.04
N ARG A 267 -19.42 3.32 -1.07
CA ARG A 267 -18.26 4.22 -0.99
C ARG A 267 -16.96 3.44 -0.86
N GLU A 268 -16.86 2.55 0.12
CA GLU A 268 -15.67 1.74 0.33
C GLU A 268 -15.35 0.89 -0.91
N PHE A 269 -16.37 0.29 -1.54
CA PHE A 269 -16.22 -0.42 -2.80
C PHE A 269 -15.60 0.46 -3.89
N LEU A 270 -16.19 1.63 -4.18
CA LEU A 270 -15.70 2.52 -5.23
C LEU A 270 -14.28 3.01 -4.94
N VAL A 271 -14.02 3.46 -3.72
CA VAL A 271 -12.69 3.95 -3.32
C VAL A 271 -11.63 2.87 -3.51
N ARG A 272 -11.92 1.65 -3.05
CA ARG A 272 -11.01 0.50 -3.15
C ARG A 272 -10.80 0.03 -4.57
N GLN A 273 -11.84 0.01 -5.41
CA GLN A 273 -11.71 -0.42 -6.80
C GLN A 273 -11.00 0.65 -7.64
N LEU A 274 -11.39 1.91 -7.53
CA LEU A 274 -10.80 3.01 -8.31
C LEU A 274 -9.33 3.26 -7.94
N GLY A 275 -8.98 3.16 -6.65
CA GLY A 275 -7.61 3.30 -6.18
C GLY A 275 -6.64 2.22 -6.69
N LYS A 276 -7.14 1.11 -7.26
CA LYS A 276 -6.33 0.05 -7.85
C LYS A 276 -6.07 0.22 -9.34
N LEU A 277 -6.74 1.18 -10.00
CA LEU A 277 -6.72 1.29 -11.45
C LEU A 277 -5.52 2.09 -11.95
N SER A 278 -5.36 3.32 -11.47
CA SER A 278 -4.34 4.27 -11.95
C SER A 278 -4.19 5.43 -10.97
N ALA A 279 -3.18 6.29 -11.18
CA ALA A 279 -3.03 7.54 -10.42
C ALA A 279 -4.28 8.44 -10.52
N ALA A 280 -4.91 8.49 -11.71
CA ALA A 280 -6.17 9.21 -11.89
C ALA A 280 -7.32 8.56 -11.10
N GLY A 281 -7.38 7.22 -11.06
CA GLY A 281 -8.34 6.49 -10.24
C GLY A 281 -8.18 6.75 -8.74
N THR A 282 -6.95 6.79 -8.24
CA THR A 282 -6.63 7.19 -6.85
C THR A 282 -7.07 8.62 -6.58
N ALA A 283 -6.81 9.56 -7.50
CA ALA A 283 -7.24 10.96 -7.35
C ALA A 283 -8.77 11.09 -7.29
N VAL A 284 -9.50 10.38 -8.16
CA VAL A 284 -10.98 10.33 -8.12
C VAL A 284 -11.47 9.72 -6.81
N ALA A 285 -10.87 8.61 -6.34
CA ALA A 285 -11.23 7.97 -5.08
C ALA A 285 -11.05 8.91 -3.86
N ILE A 286 -9.99 9.71 -3.85
CA ILE A 286 -9.76 10.74 -2.83
C ILE A 286 -10.80 11.86 -2.95
N ASP A 287 -11.04 12.39 -4.16
CA ASP A 287 -12.00 13.48 -4.43
C ASP A 287 -13.43 13.13 -4.00
N LEU A 288 -13.86 11.88 -4.24
CA LEU A 288 -15.19 11.38 -3.83
C LEU A 288 -15.42 11.45 -2.32
N GLN A 289 -14.36 11.34 -1.53
CA GLN A 289 -14.41 11.35 -0.07
C GLN A 289 -14.23 12.76 0.50
N THR A 290 -13.36 13.57 -0.10
CA THR A 290 -13.06 14.93 0.38
C THR A 290 -14.18 15.93 0.08
N ARG A 291 -14.84 15.85 -1.08
CA ARG A 291 -15.97 16.73 -1.43
C ARG A 291 -17.22 16.44 -0.63
N SER A 292 -17.42 15.17 -0.29
CA SER A 292 -18.62 14.68 0.37
C SER A 292 -18.24 13.71 1.47
N PRO A 293 -17.66 14.16 2.59
CA PRO A 293 -17.28 13.26 3.68
C PRO A 293 -18.52 12.60 4.31
N LEU A 294 -18.36 11.37 4.80
CA LEU A 294 -19.37 10.75 5.66
C LEU A 294 -19.53 11.59 6.94
N PRO A 295 -20.75 11.72 7.49
CA PRO A 295 -20.95 12.36 8.78
C PRO A 295 -20.11 11.68 9.85
N VAL A 296 -19.28 12.46 10.53
CA VAL A 296 -18.48 11.98 11.66
C VAL A 296 -19.42 11.47 12.75
N ARG A 297 -19.16 10.27 13.26
CA ARG A 297 -19.94 9.64 14.33
C ARG A 297 -19.03 9.24 15.47
N GLN A 298 -19.30 9.84 16.62
CA GLN A 298 -18.70 9.54 17.91
C GLN A 298 -19.81 9.32 18.93
N ILE A 299 -19.52 8.55 19.97
CA ILE A 299 -20.47 8.32 21.06
C ILE A 299 -20.07 9.22 22.21
N ALA A 300 -20.88 10.23 22.47
CA ALA A 300 -20.59 11.23 23.48
C ALA A 300 -20.53 10.61 24.89
N GLN A 301 -19.60 11.10 25.70
CA GLN A 301 -19.48 10.69 27.10
C GLN A 301 -20.78 10.93 27.87
N SER A 302 -21.10 9.98 28.74
CA SER A 302 -22.14 10.08 29.74
C SER A 302 -21.65 9.45 31.04
N ALA A 303 -22.35 9.71 32.15
CA ALA A 303 -21.99 9.15 33.45
C ALA A 303 -22.21 7.63 33.54
N THR A 304 -23.07 7.07 32.69
CA THR A 304 -23.57 5.69 32.84
C THR A 304 -23.42 4.82 31.58
N HIS A 305 -23.29 5.42 30.41
CA HIS A 305 -23.18 4.70 29.13
C HIS A 305 -21.77 4.80 28.55
N PRO A 306 -21.31 3.74 27.85
CA PRO A 306 -20.03 3.76 27.16
C PRO A 306 -19.96 4.85 26.11
N ALA A 307 -18.76 5.42 25.96
CA ALA A 307 -18.43 6.41 24.96
C ALA A 307 -17.13 6.03 24.25
N ALA A 308 -17.04 6.41 22.98
CA ALA A 308 -15.89 6.08 22.15
C ALA A 308 -15.79 7.03 20.96
N GLU A 309 -14.56 7.27 20.52
CA GLU A 309 -14.21 7.99 19.31
C GLU A 309 -13.05 7.28 18.61
N ILE A 310 -13.08 7.28 17.27
CA ILE A 310 -11.93 6.94 16.43
C ILE A 310 -11.39 8.25 15.87
N ASP A 311 -10.17 8.64 16.23
CA ASP A 311 -9.52 9.86 15.75
C ASP A 311 -8.43 9.58 14.69
N LEU A 312 -7.90 8.35 14.68
CA LEU A 312 -6.91 7.84 13.76
C LEU A 312 -7.44 6.58 13.08
N ALA A 313 -7.45 6.55 11.75
CA ALA A 313 -7.87 5.38 10.96
C ALA A 313 -7.19 5.36 9.58
N LEU A 314 -5.87 5.21 9.54
CA LEU A 314 -5.12 5.27 8.29
C LEU A 314 -5.13 3.91 7.57
N ALA A 315 -5.80 3.87 6.43
CA ALA A 315 -5.73 2.74 5.51
C ALA A 315 -4.38 2.76 4.77
N LEU A 316 -3.60 1.72 5.00
CA LEU A 316 -2.29 1.47 4.42
C LEU A 316 -2.36 0.18 3.57
N ASP A 317 -1.33 -0.08 2.77
CA ASP A 317 -1.28 -1.22 1.85
C ASP A 317 -1.23 -2.54 2.62
N GLY A 318 -0.50 -2.58 3.74
CA GLY A 318 -0.39 -3.76 4.61
C GLY A 318 -1.51 -3.92 5.63
N GLY A 319 -2.36 -2.91 5.85
CA GLY A 319 -3.36 -2.94 6.91
C GLY A 319 -3.97 -1.60 7.27
N LEU A 320 -4.58 -1.54 8.44
CA LEU A 320 -5.26 -0.35 8.97
C LEU A 320 -4.73 -0.07 10.37
N ILE A 321 -4.10 1.10 10.56
CA ILE A 321 -3.77 1.59 11.90
C ILE A 321 -4.96 2.40 12.43
N VAL A 322 -5.44 2.02 13.62
CA VAL A 322 -6.61 2.60 14.27
C VAL A 322 -6.17 3.14 15.63
N GLY A 323 -6.62 4.34 15.97
CA GLY A 323 -6.42 4.94 17.27
C GLY A 323 -7.62 5.77 17.69
N GLY A 324 -7.72 5.99 19.00
CA GLY A 324 -8.80 6.78 19.57
C GLY A 324 -8.88 6.61 21.07
N TRP A 325 -10.06 6.85 21.61
CA TRP A 325 -10.31 6.73 23.04
C TRP A 325 -11.68 6.13 23.31
N MET A 326 -11.80 5.55 24.50
CA MET A 326 -13.02 4.96 25.02
C MET A 326 -13.17 5.26 26.52
N HIS A 327 -14.42 5.36 26.97
CA HIS A 327 -14.80 5.54 28.36
C HIS A 327 -15.95 4.59 28.67
N ASP A 328 -15.72 3.63 29.56
CA ASP A 328 -16.68 2.57 29.89
C ASP A 328 -16.79 2.37 31.41
N PRO A 329 -17.52 3.27 32.11
CA PRO A 329 -17.57 3.26 33.58
C PRO A 329 -18.37 2.08 34.13
N ALA A 330 -19.24 1.48 33.33
CA ALA A 330 -20.12 0.38 33.72
C ALA A 330 -19.68 -0.98 33.16
N ASN A 331 -18.51 -1.06 32.51
CA ASN A 331 -17.96 -2.26 31.86
C ASN A 331 -18.95 -2.94 30.88
N LEU A 332 -19.65 -2.12 30.10
CA LEU A 332 -20.68 -2.54 29.15
C LEU A 332 -20.15 -2.68 27.72
N LEU A 333 -18.92 -2.26 27.44
CA LEU A 333 -18.29 -2.38 26.14
C LEU A 333 -17.76 -3.80 25.93
N ALA A 334 -18.30 -4.50 24.93
CA ALA A 334 -17.78 -5.79 24.52
C ALA A 334 -16.57 -5.62 23.57
N ASP A 335 -16.71 -4.74 22.56
CA ASP A 335 -15.71 -4.57 21.52
C ASP A 335 -15.85 -3.26 20.72
N VAL A 336 -14.80 -2.90 19.99
CA VAL A 336 -14.84 -1.97 18.85
C VAL A 336 -14.42 -2.75 17.63
N GLU A 337 -15.17 -2.62 16.54
CA GLU A 337 -15.02 -3.48 15.37
C GLU A 337 -14.90 -2.64 14.10
N TYR A 338 -13.98 -3.00 13.22
CA TYR A 338 -13.91 -2.49 11.85
C TYR A 338 -14.98 -3.14 10.98
N LEU A 339 -15.66 -2.33 10.16
CA LEU A 339 -16.73 -2.76 9.27
C LEU A 339 -16.27 -2.73 7.80
N PRO A 340 -15.72 -3.84 7.28
CA PRO A 340 -15.36 -3.92 5.87
C PRO A 340 -16.60 -3.99 4.98
N GLU A 341 -16.43 -3.64 3.70
CA GLU A 341 -17.41 -3.84 2.62
C GLU A 341 -18.01 -5.27 2.58
N SER A 342 -17.24 -6.31 2.93
CA SER A 342 -17.71 -7.70 2.90
C SER A 342 -18.74 -8.04 3.98
N GLY A 343 -19.03 -7.12 4.91
CA GLY A 343 -20.12 -7.22 5.89
C GLY A 343 -19.78 -7.94 7.19
N SER A 344 -18.71 -8.74 7.25
CA SER A 344 -18.24 -9.37 8.50
C SER A 344 -17.41 -8.38 9.32
N ALA A 345 -17.95 -7.95 10.47
CA ALA A 345 -17.23 -7.09 11.40
C ALA A 345 -15.95 -7.75 11.92
N VAL A 346 -14.85 -7.01 11.94
CA VAL A 346 -13.53 -7.47 12.40
C VAL A 346 -13.22 -6.84 13.75
N SER A 347 -13.04 -7.66 14.77
CA SER A 347 -12.71 -7.23 16.14
C SER A 347 -11.36 -6.54 16.22
N LEU A 348 -11.29 -5.39 16.89
CA LEU A 348 -10.02 -4.72 17.22
C LEU A 348 -9.37 -5.30 18.49
N LYS A 349 -10.14 -6.00 19.33
CA LYS A 349 -9.71 -6.48 20.65
C LYS A 349 -8.39 -7.27 20.68
N PRO A 350 -8.07 -8.17 19.72
CA PRO A 350 -6.80 -8.89 19.74
C PRO A 350 -5.56 -8.00 19.54
N HIS A 351 -5.75 -6.78 19.03
CA HIS A 351 -4.70 -5.89 18.57
C HIS A 351 -4.59 -4.60 19.41
N PHE A 352 -5.31 -4.52 20.54
CA PHE A 352 -5.32 -3.31 21.36
C PHE A 352 -4.06 -3.17 22.22
N HIS A 353 -3.39 -2.03 22.06
CA HIS A 353 -2.61 -1.42 23.13
C HIS A 353 -3.44 -0.32 23.79
N ARG A 354 -3.79 -0.49 25.07
CA ARG A 354 -4.59 0.47 25.85
C ARG A 354 -3.72 1.22 26.84
N PHE A 355 -4.04 2.50 27.05
CA PHE A 355 -3.31 3.35 27.98
C PHE A 355 -4.21 4.45 28.56
N ALA A 356 -3.86 4.94 29.75
CA ALA A 356 -4.62 6.01 30.40
C ALA A 356 -4.35 7.35 29.71
N VAL A 357 -5.42 8.09 29.38
CA VAL A 357 -5.33 9.41 28.75
C VAL A 357 -6.31 10.37 29.42
N LYS A 358 -5.94 11.64 29.47
CA LYS A 358 -6.82 12.72 29.89
C LYS A 358 -7.25 13.52 28.67
N ILE A 359 -8.56 13.67 28.47
CA ILE A 359 -9.10 14.46 27.36
C ILE A 359 -9.83 15.68 27.90
N ALA A 360 -9.50 16.85 27.35
CA ALA A 360 -10.24 18.09 27.55
C ALA A 360 -11.16 18.33 26.34
N LYS A 361 -12.46 18.56 26.55
CA LYS A 361 -13.42 18.81 25.47
C LYS A 361 -13.29 20.22 24.87
N ARG A 362 -12.76 21.17 25.63
CA ARG A 362 -12.45 22.59 25.34
C ARG A 362 -11.39 23.09 26.33
N GLU A 363 -10.66 24.15 26.00
CA GLU A 363 -9.61 24.75 26.86
C GLU A 363 -10.09 25.04 28.30
N ASP A 364 -11.38 25.31 28.50
CA ASP A 364 -11.99 25.61 29.82
C ASP A 364 -12.78 24.46 30.48
N THR A 365 -12.66 23.21 29.99
CA THR A 365 -13.35 22.06 30.62
C THR A 365 -12.40 21.17 31.42
N PRO A 366 -12.84 20.65 32.58
CA PRO A 366 -12.01 19.74 33.37
C PRO A 366 -11.66 18.49 32.56
N GLN A 367 -10.37 18.15 32.58
CA GLN A 367 -9.83 16.95 31.95
C GLN A 367 -10.49 15.70 32.54
N GLN A 368 -11.01 14.82 31.69
CA GLN A 368 -11.63 13.57 32.11
C GLN A 368 -10.71 12.38 31.78
N ASP A 369 -10.62 11.45 32.73
CA ASP A 369 -9.87 10.21 32.56
C ASP A 369 -10.61 9.28 31.61
N VAL A 370 -9.95 8.92 30.51
CA VAL A 370 -10.43 7.97 29.51
C VAL A 370 -9.33 6.93 29.22
N THR A 371 -9.71 5.86 28.54
CA THR A 371 -8.76 4.88 28.03
C THR A 371 -8.47 5.17 26.57
N GLY A 372 -7.27 5.66 26.27
CA GLY A 372 -6.75 5.73 24.90
C GLY A 372 -6.39 4.33 24.39
N PHE A 373 -6.46 4.15 23.07
CA PHE A 373 -6.02 2.91 22.45
C PHE A 373 -5.39 3.16 21.08
N VAL A 374 -4.53 2.22 20.67
CA VAL A 374 -4.05 2.08 19.30
C VAL A 374 -4.06 0.60 18.92
N ALA A 375 -4.28 0.30 17.65
CA ALA A 375 -4.27 -1.04 17.10
C ALA A 375 -3.77 -1.04 15.65
N TRP A 376 -3.08 -2.10 15.26
CA TRP A 376 -2.79 -2.42 13.87
C TRP A 376 -3.64 -3.62 13.45
N LEU A 377 -4.40 -3.45 12.38
CA LEU A 377 -5.17 -4.52 11.75
C LEU A 377 -4.50 -4.93 10.43
N PRO A 378 -3.78 -6.05 10.40
CA PRO A 378 -3.24 -6.58 9.15
C PRO A 378 -4.37 -6.87 8.15
N SER A 379 -4.18 -6.52 6.88
CA SER A 379 -5.14 -6.83 5.82
C SER A 379 -4.44 -7.50 4.65
N ALA A 380 -4.97 -8.66 4.22
CA ALA A 380 -4.50 -9.32 3.00
C ALA A 380 -4.91 -8.56 1.71
N LYS A 381 -5.81 -7.58 1.81
CA LYS A 381 -6.31 -6.79 0.68
C LYS A 381 -6.03 -5.32 0.92
N ASN A 382 -5.36 -4.68 -0.04
CA ASN A 382 -5.22 -3.22 -0.06
C ASN A 382 -6.62 -2.57 -0.04
N LEU A 383 -6.83 -1.72 0.97
CA LEU A 383 -8.08 -1.00 1.23
C LEU A 383 -8.27 0.20 0.28
N GLY A 384 -7.26 0.54 -0.51
CA GLY A 384 -7.18 1.73 -1.33
C GLY A 384 -6.98 2.99 -0.49
N PRO A 385 -7.14 4.19 -1.07
CA PRO A 385 -7.00 5.46 -0.37
C PRO A 385 -8.25 5.75 0.47
N LEU A 386 -8.61 4.84 1.39
CA LEU A 386 -9.79 4.96 2.24
C LEU A 386 -9.55 5.95 3.38
N LEU A 387 -10.22 7.10 3.31
CA LEU A 387 -10.05 8.22 4.24
C LEU A 387 -11.00 8.15 5.44
N GLN A 388 -12.11 7.41 5.35
CA GLN A 388 -13.06 7.23 6.45
C GLN A 388 -13.48 5.78 6.59
N PRO A 389 -12.59 4.88 7.05
CA PRO A 389 -12.97 3.52 7.42
C PRO A 389 -14.09 3.55 8.46
N ARG A 390 -15.07 2.65 8.33
CA ARG A 390 -16.22 2.60 9.25
C ARG A 390 -15.98 1.60 10.37
N PHE A 391 -16.50 1.94 11.54
CA PHE A 391 -16.40 1.11 12.74
C PHE A 391 -17.75 1.00 13.43
N GLN A 392 -17.84 0.10 14.40
CA GLN A 392 -18.94 0.07 15.36
C GLN A 392 -18.45 -0.27 16.75
N MET A 393 -19.10 0.32 17.73
CA MET A 393 -19.00 -0.05 19.14
C MET A 393 -20.04 -1.15 19.42
N ARG A 394 -19.63 -2.28 19.99
CA ARG A 394 -20.51 -3.38 20.38
C ARG A 394 -20.61 -3.46 21.91
N LEU A 395 -21.83 -3.44 22.43
CA LEU A 395 -22.11 -3.60 23.85
C LEU A 395 -22.23 -5.09 24.23
N SER A 396 -22.04 -5.40 25.50
CA SER A 396 -22.24 -6.75 26.08
C SER A 396 -23.66 -7.28 25.90
N SER A 397 -24.65 -6.40 25.67
CA SER A 397 -26.02 -6.77 25.31
C SER A 397 -26.19 -7.22 23.86
N GLY A 398 -25.16 -7.08 23.02
CA GLY A 398 -25.21 -7.29 21.57
C GLY A 398 -25.64 -6.07 20.77
N ALA A 399 -26.09 -4.99 21.41
CA ALA A 399 -26.41 -3.73 20.73
C ALA A 399 -25.15 -3.11 20.10
N THR A 400 -25.30 -2.47 18.94
CA THR A 400 -24.21 -1.83 18.21
C THR A 400 -24.49 -0.35 17.98
N ALA A 401 -23.44 0.46 17.94
CA ALA A 401 -23.50 1.88 17.63
C ALA A 401 -22.39 2.26 16.63
N PRO A 402 -22.72 2.96 15.53
CA PRO A 402 -21.74 3.25 14.48
C PRO A 402 -20.73 4.32 14.92
N LEU A 403 -19.48 4.12 14.52
CA LEU A 403 -18.37 5.05 14.69
C LEU A 403 -17.78 5.38 13.32
N VAL A 404 -17.60 6.66 13.01
CA VAL A 404 -17.04 7.13 11.73
C VAL A 404 -16.08 8.27 12.03
N PRO A 405 -14.78 8.13 11.74
CA PRO A 405 -13.80 9.17 11.99
C PRO A 405 -13.98 10.36 11.03
N ALA A 406 -13.36 11.48 11.35
CA ALA A 406 -13.14 12.56 10.37
C ALA A 406 -12.26 12.05 9.21
N PRO A 407 -12.36 12.66 8.00
CA PRO A 407 -11.48 12.33 6.89
C PRO A 407 -10.01 12.35 7.28
N GLN A 408 -9.35 11.23 7.06
CA GLN A 408 -7.95 11.02 7.40
C GLN A 408 -7.04 11.62 6.30
N PRO A 409 -5.80 12.03 6.65
CA PRO A 409 -4.86 12.55 5.67
C PRO A 409 -4.40 11.46 4.69
N PHE A 410 -4.21 11.82 3.43
CA PHE A 410 -3.59 10.97 2.41
C PHE A 410 -2.12 11.30 2.12
N GLU A 411 -1.63 12.46 2.58
CA GLU A 411 -0.23 12.83 2.44
C GLU A 411 0.65 12.09 3.46
N ALA A 412 1.69 11.41 2.98
CA ALA A 412 2.56 10.55 3.79
C ALA A 412 3.19 11.28 4.99
N SER A 413 3.65 12.52 4.81
CA SER A 413 4.22 13.33 5.91
C SER A 413 3.21 13.60 7.02
N THR A 414 1.96 13.89 6.68
CA THR A 414 0.88 14.11 7.63
C THR A 414 0.42 12.80 8.28
N GLN A 415 0.39 11.70 7.52
CA GLN A 415 0.12 10.35 8.02
C GLN A 415 1.15 9.93 9.09
N ARG A 416 2.44 10.10 8.80
CA ARG A 416 3.52 9.86 9.76
C ARG A 416 3.32 10.63 11.06
N ASN A 417 3.06 11.93 10.96
CA ASN A 417 2.86 12.77 12.15
C ASN A 417 1.64 12.34 12.98
N ARG A 418 0.57 11.84 12.32
CA ARG A 418 -0.59 11.25 12.99
C ARG A 418 -0.24 9.94 13.72
N ILE A 419 0.54 9.06 13.08
CA ILE A 419 1.01 7.81 13.70
C ILE A 419 1.89 8.10 14.91
N LEU A 420 2.82 9.05 14.81
CA LEU A 420 3.70 9.43 15.91
C LEU A 420 2.98 10.06 17.10
N ARG A 421 1.78 10.61 16.90
CA ARG A 421 0.92 11.18 17.95
C ARG A 421 -0.08 10.19 18.53
N SER A 422 -0.17 8.99 17.97
CA SER A 422 -1.16 7.97 18.35
C SER A 422 -0.90 7.37 19.74
N VAL A 423 0.35 7.39 20.21
CA VAL A 423 0.73 6.86 21.52
C VAL A 423 1.57 7.91 22.26
N PRO A 424 1.16 8.33 23.46
CA PRO A 424 1.99 9.19 24.29
C PRO A 424 3.32 8.49 24.63
N PRO A 425 4.48 9.19 24.59
CA PRO A 425 5.79 8.57 24.75
C PRO A 425 5.96 7.72 26.03
N GLN A 426 5.29 8.08 27.14
CA GLN A 426 5.36 7.31 28.39
C GLN A 426 4.67 5.92 28.32
N HIS A 427 3.78 5.72 27.34
CA HIS A 427 3.04 4.49 27.11
C HIS A 427 3.58 3.66 25.95
N ALA A 428 4.62 4.15 25.27
CA ALA A 428 5.31 3.40 24.24
C ALA A 428 6.13 2.26 24.88
N ARG A 429 5.93 1.05 24.38
CA ARG A 429 6.60 -0.17 24.85
C ARG A 429 7.13 -0.92 23.62
N PRO A 430 8.16 -1.78 23.75
CA PRO A 430 8.76 -2.47 22.61
C PRO A 430 7.74 -3.16 21.68
N HIS A 431 6.78 -3.89 22.27
CA HIS A 431 5.70 -4.55 21.52
C HIS A 431 4.81 -3.58 20.72
N VAL A 432 4.59 -2.36 21.20
CA VAL A 432 3.81 -1.33 20.49
C VAL A 432 4.55 -0.85 19.25
N PHE A 433 5.88 -0.68 19.37
CA PHE A 433 6.70 -0.36 18.21
C PHE A 433 6.66 -1.51 17.21
N GLU A 434 6.96 -2.73 17.65
CA GLU A 434 7.07 -3.90 16.77
C GLU A 434 5.77 -4.25 16.05
N GLN A 435 4.65 -4.33 16.78
CA GLN A 435 3.42 -4.91 16.24
C GLN A 435 2.42 -3.88 15.72
N ILE A 436 2.56 -2.62 16.11
CA ILE A 436 1.58 -1.58 15.79
C ILE A 436 2.20 -0.45 14.97
N LEU A 437 3.26 0.19 15.47
CA LEU A 437 3.79 1.41 14.85
C LEU A 437 4.72 1.09 13.67
N ALA A 438 5.60 0.09 13.79
CA ALA A 438 6.58 -0.24 12.76
C ALA A 438 5.96 -0.65 11.42
N PRO A 439 4.92 -1.50 11.35
CA PRO A 439 4.27 -1.82 10.07
C PRO A 439 3.73 -0.58 9.36
N ALA A 440 3.15 0.35 10.12
CA ALA A 440 2.58 1.58 9.58
C ALA A 440 3.66 2.61 9.19
N LEU A 441 4.63 2.87 10.07
CA LEU A 441 5.69 3.84 9.84
C LEU A 441 6.61 3.42 8.68
N THR A 442 6.99 2.15 8.60
CA THR A 442 7.82 1.63 7.51
C THR A 442 7.18 1.88 6.14
N GLU A 443 5.88 1.60 6.03
CA GLU A 443 5.15 1.81 4.78
C GLU A 443 5.04 3.30 4.44
N VAL A 444 4.73 4.14 5.42
CA VAL A 444 4.59 5.59 5.23
C VAL A 444 5.93 6.23 4.87
N GLU A 445 7.03 5.85 5.52
CA GLU A 445 8.37 6.32 5.19
C GLU A 445 8.79 5.88 3.79
N LYS A 446 8.49 4.64 3.40
CA LYS A 446 8.72 4.17 2.02
C LYS A 446 7.93 4.98 0.99
N LYS A 447 6.65 5.26 1.27
CA LYS A 447 5.80 6.12 0.42
C LYS A 447 6.35 7.54 0.34
N LEU A 448 6.85 8.07 1.45
CA LEU A 448 7.48 9.39 1.50
C LEU A 448 8.73 9.41 0.63
N GLY A 449 9.67 8.50 0.83
CA GLY A 449 10.91 8.38 0.06
C GLY A 449 10.67 8.28 -1.45
N ALA A 450 9.68 7.51 -1.90
CA ALA A 450 9.34 7.39 -3.32
C ALA A 450 8.84 8.71 -3.97
N THR A 451 8.40 9.68 -3.18
CA THR A 451 7.91 10.99 -3.67
C THR A 451 8.94 12.11 -3.55
N VAL A 452 10.02 11.86 -2.82
CA VAL A 452 11.06 12.85 -2.53
C VAL A 452 12.01 12.95 -3.72
N ARG A 453 12.31 14.17 -4.12
CA ARG A 453 13.28 14.46 -5.17
C ARG A 453 13.83 15.87 -5.01
N ILE A 454 15.01 16.08 -5.57
CA ILE A 454 15.51 17.43 -5.85
C ILE A 454 14.61 18.02 -6.95
N SER A 455 13.91 19.10 -6.65
CA SER A 455 13.06 19.81 -7.60
C SER A 455 13.84 20.78 -8.47
N GLU A 456 14.90 21.37 -7.92
CA GLU A 456 15.69 22.40 -8.58
C GLU A 456 17.12 22.37 -8.05
N ILE A 457 18.09 22.65 -8.92
CA ILE A 457 19.49 22.85 -8.57
C ILE A 457 19.90 24.23 -9.11
N LYS A 458 20.47 25.06 -8.26
CA LYS A 458 21.02 26.37 -8.62
C LYS A 458 22.52 26.37 -8.39
N GLU A 459 23.26 26.87 -9.37
CA GLU A 459 24.72 26.96 -9.32
C GLU A 459 25.13 28.42 -9.19
N PHE A 460 26.09 28.69 -8.30
CA PHE A 460 26.64 30.01 -8.03
C PHE A 460 28.15 29.93 -8.19
N GLY A 461 28.70 30.64 -9.18
CA GLY A 461 30.12 30.57 -9.54
C GLY A 461 30.54 29.25 -10.20
N GLU A 462 31.83 29.14 -10.53
CA GLU A 462 32.41 27.92 -11.07
C GLU A 462 33.03 27.08 -9.94
N THR A 463 32.58 25.83 -9.80
CA THR A 463 33.14 24.89 -8.81
C THR A 463 34.47 24.29 -9.31
N PRO A 464 35.39 23.87 -8.43
CA PRO A 464 36.62 23.22 -8.84
C PRO A 464 36.34 22.02 -9.75
N ALA A 465 37.12 21.84 -10.82
CA ALA A 465 36.87 20.78 -11.81
C ALA A 465 37.13 19.36 -11.27
N SER A 466 37.92 19.22 -10.20
CA SER A 466 38.23 17.94 -9.56
C SER A 466 38.44 18.16 -8.07
N PRO A 467 37.37 18.45 -7.30
CA PRO A 467 37.50 18.73 -5.88
C PRO A 467 37.93 17.45 -5.16
N LEU A 468 38.81 17.57 -4.16
CA LEU A 468 39.16 16.44 -3.30
C LEU A 468 37.99 16.10 -2.35
N ALA A 469 37.26 17.13 -1.91
CA ALA A 469 36.17 17.02 -0.95
C ALA A 469 34.89 17.69 -1.44
N SER A 470 33.75 17.08 -1.15
CA SER A 470 32.44 17.71 -1.34
C SER A 470 31.74 17.84 0.01
N ILE A 471 31.46 19.08 0.39
CA ILE A 471 30.83 19.42 1.67
C ILE A 471 29.33 19.54 1.45
N VAL A 472 28.59 18.59 2.00
CA VAL A 472 27.12 18.52 1.93
C VAL A 472 26.54 19.11 3.21
N ILE A 473 25.74 20.17 3.06
CA ILE A 473 25.19 20.95 4.18
C ILE A 473 23.66 20.98 4.08
N PRO A 474 22.95 20.09 4.82
CA PRO A 474 21.49 20.14 4.91
C PRO A 474 20.99 21.39 5.65
N LEU A 475 19.96 22.03 5.08
CA LEU A 475 19.32 23.24 5.58
C LEU A 475 17.86 22.95 5.95
N TYR A 476 17.52 23.20 7.21
CA TYR A 476 16.16 23.05 7.73
C TYR A 476 15.73 24.29 8.53
N ARG A 477 14.80 25.07 7.96
CA ARG A 477 14.07 26.21 8.56
C ARG A 477 14.85 27.38 9.16
N ASN A 478 16.04 27.19 9.70
CA ASN A 478 16.85 28.23 10.33
C ASN A 478 18.15 28.40 9.54
N LEU A 479 18.38 29.63 9.07
CA LEU A 479 19.53 30.02 8.25
C LEU A 479 20.52 30.92 9.01
N ASP A 480 20.25 31.25 10.28
CA ASP A 480 20.98 32.27 11.05
C ASP A 480 22.49 32.01 11.13
N PHE A 481 22.88 30.73 11.20
CA PHE A 481 24.28 30.33 11.32
C PHE A 481 25.03 30.26 9.99
N LEU A 482 24.31 30.24 8.87
CA LEU A 482 24.94 30.11 7.55
C LEU A 482 25.89 31.26 7.26
N ARG A 483 25.59 32.46 7.74
CA ARG A 483 26.49 33.61 7.57
C ARG A 483 27.87 33.33 8.19
N PHE A 484 27.90 32.79 9.40
CA PHE A 484 29.16 32.51 10.09
C PHE A 484 29.89 31.32 9.48
N GLN A 485 29.15 30.24 9.18
CA GLN A 485 29.73 29.05 8.57
C GLN A 485 30.29 29.35 7.18
N PHE A 486 29.50 29.99 6.32
CA PHE A 486 29.89 30.35 4.95
C PHE A 486 31.11 31.28 4.95
N SER A 487 31.08 32.37 5.73
CA SER A 487 32.22 33.29 5.80
C SER A 487 33.47 32.62 6.36
N SER A 488 33.34 31.73 7.35
CA SER A 488 34.49 30.96 7.87
C SER A 488 35.10 30.08 6.77
N MET A 489 34.28 29.29 6.07
CA MET A 489 34.73 28.41 4.99
C MET A 489 35.34 29.18 3.80
N ALA A 490 34.74 30.30 3.41
CA ALA A 490 35.22 31.12 2.30
C ALA A 490 36.58 31.78 2.56
N THR A 491 36.97 31.93 3.83
CA THR A 491 38.29 32.48 4.19
C THR A 491 39.39 31.43 4.28
N ASP A 492 39.06 30.14 4.15
CA ASP A 492 40.03 29.04 4.17
C ASP A 492 40.55 28.78 2.74
N PRO A 493 41.81 29.12 2.42
CA PRO A 493 42.34 28.97 1.06
C PRO A 493 42.32 27.52 0.56
N TRP A 494 42.53 26.56 1.46
CA TRP A 494 42.56 25.16 1.08
C TRP A 494 41.18 24.69 0.61
N LEU A 495 40.12 25.12 1.31
CA LEU A 495 38.75 24.79 0.90
C LEU A 495 38.40 25.40 -0.45
N MET A 496 38.76 26.66 -0.68
CA MET A 496 38.47 27.36 -1.94
C MET A 496 39.11 26.70 -3.16
N GLU A 497 40.27 26.07 -2.98
CA GLU A 497 40.98 25.37 -4.05
C GLU A 497 40.56 23.91 -4.22
N ASN A 498 40.21 23.22 -3.13
CA ASN A 498 40.11 21.76 -3.10
C ASN A 498 38.71 21.22 -2.76
N ALA A 499 37.75 22.06 -2.40
CA ALA A 499 36.41 21.62 -1.99
C ALA A 499 35.29 22.20 -2.87
N GLU A 500 34.23 21.43 -3.05
CA GLU A 500 32.94 21.95 -3.51
C GLU A 500 31.93 22.00 -2.36
N PHE A 501 31.00 22.95 -2.42
CA PHE A 501 29.96 23.15 -1.42
C PHE A 501 28.59 22.86 -2.00
N ILE A 502 27.81 22.03 -1.32
CA ILE A 502 26.47 21.61 -1.73
C ILE A 502 25.51 21.85 -0.56
N PHE A 503 24.74 22.93 -0.65
CA PHE A 503 23.67 23.23 0.29
C PHE A 503 22.40 22.49 -0.14
N VAL A 504 21.77 21.75 0.77
CA VAL A 504 20.54 21.00 0.48
C VAL A 504 19.39 21.56 1.29
N LEU A 505 18.49 22.30 0.64
CA LEU A 505 17.31 22.87 1.28
C LEU A 505 16.16 21.87 1.26
N ASP A 506 15.82 21.31 2.43
CA ASP A 506 14.69 20.39 2.58
C ASP A 506 13.36 21.09 2.91
N SER A 507 13.39 22.41 3.11
CA SER A 507 12.26 23.25 3.49
C SER A 507 11.90 24.18 2.33
N PRO A 508 11.25 23.69 1.26
CA PRO A 508 10.97 24.50 0.07
C PRO A 508 10.15 25.76 0.37
N GLU A 509 9.41 25.79 1.48
CA GLU A 509 8.66 26.97 1.90
C GLU A 509 9.52 28.21 2.24
N ILE A 510 10.84 28.04 2.45
CA ILE A 510 11.79 29.14 2.70
C ILE A 510 12.84 29.27 1.59
N GLN A 511 12.53 28.78 0.38
CA GLN A 511 13.45 28.82 -0.76
C GLN A 511 13.95 30.23 -1.07
N ASP A 512 13.05 31.22 -1.16
CA ASP A 512 13.40 32.60 -1.48
C ASP A 512 14.38 33.21 -0.46
N ASP A 513 14.16 32.94 0.84
CA ASP A 513 15.03 33.42 1.92
C ASP A 513 16.43 32.77 1.86
N ALA A 514 16.49 31.47 1.58
CA ALA A 514 17.74 30.73 1.45
C ALA A 514 18.56 31.22 0.24
N GLU A 515 17.91 31.41 -0.90
CA GLU A 515 18.53 31.93 -2.11
C GLU A 515 19.04 33.36 -1.94
N HIS A 516 18.22 34.23 -1.34
CA HIS A 516 18.63 35.59 -1.08
C HIS A 516 19.86 35.66 -0.17
N MET A 517 19.87 34.86 0.91
CA MET A 517 21.00 34.82 1.84
C MET A 517 22.26 34.27 1.20
N LEU A 518 22.19 33.09 0.58
CA LEU A 518 23.34 32.42 -0.02
C LEU A 518 23.89 33.17 -1.24
N GLY A 519 23.01 33.73 -2.08
CA GLY A 519 23.40 34.56 -3.22
C GLY A 519 24.11 35.85 -2.76
N GLY A 520 23.63 36.49 -1.69
CA GLY A 520 24.32 37.64 -1.09
C GLY A 520 25.70 37.28 -0.54
N LEU A 521 25.82 36.12 0.13
CA LEU A 521 27.10 35.62 0.65
C LEU A 521 28.08 35.27 -0.48
N HIS A 522 27.60 34.71 -1.59
CA HIS A 522 28.41 34.49 -2.80
C HIS A 522 28.98 35.81 -3.32
N ILE A 523 28.16 36.85 -3.49
CA ILE A 523 28.62 38.17 -3.97
C ILE A 523 29.69 38.78 -3.05
N LEU A 524 29.57 38.55 -1.73
CA LEU A 524 30.50 39.11 -0.75
C LEU A 524 31.83 38.37 -0.67
N HIS A 525 31.82 37.05 -0.85
CA HIS A 525 32.97 36.18 -0.56
C HIS A 525 33.53 35.44 -1.78
N ASP A 526 32.84 35.49 -2.93
CA ASP A 526 33.20 34.80 -4.17
C ASP A 526 33.40 33.27 -4.02
N MET A 527 32.76 32.66 -3.01
CA MET A 527 32.80 31.21 -2.80
C MET A 527 31.75 30.53 -3.68
N PRO A 528 32.14 29.61 -4.59
CA PRO A 528 31.21 28.89 -5.44
C PRO A 528 30.48 27.79 -4.69
N PHE A 529 29.20 27.55 -5.02
CA PHE A 529 28.42 26.46 -4.43
C PHE A 529 27.23 26.03 -5.30
N LYS A 530 26.67 24.87 -4.96
CA LYS A 530 25.39 24.36 -5.47
C LYS A 530 24.33 24.45 -4.38
N LEU A 531 23.14 24.91 -4.72
CA LEU A 531 21.95 24.86 -3.87
C LEU A 531 20.96 23.87 -4.48
N ALA A 532 20.77 22.73 -3.83
CA ALA A 532 19.79 21.72 -4.18
C ALA A 532 18.51 21.93 -3.35
N ILE A 533 17.39 22.16 -4.02
CA ILE A 533 16.09 22.36 -3.37
C ILE A 533 15.30 21.06 -3.47
N MET A 534 14.84 20.54 -2.34
CA MET A 534 13.96 19.37 -2.30
C MET A 534 12.50 19.79 -2.43
N ASN A 535 11.69 18.93 -3.04
CA ASN A 535 10.26 19.20 -3.22
C ASN A 535 9.43 19.15 -1.92
N ARG A 536 10.01 18.72 -0.79
CA ARG A 536 9.39 18.66 0.55
C ARG A 536 10.42 18.29 1.62
N ASN A 537 10.08 18.57 2.87
CA ASN A 537 10.83 18.06 4.02
C ASN A 537 10.67 16.54 4.12
N SER A 538 11.80 15.84 4.21
CA SER A 538 11.84 14.39 4.22
C SER A 538 12.79 13.78 5.26
N GLY A 539 13.32 14.62 6.16
CA GLY A 539 14.26 14.21 7.20
C GLY A 539 15.73 14.31 6.78
N TYR A 540 16.60 14.30 7.78
CA TYR A 540 18.03 14.52 7.63
C TYR A 540 18.72 13.52 6.68
N ALA A 541 18.49 12.22 6.88
CA ALA A 541 19.08 11.15 6.06
C ALA A 541 18.85 11.35 4.54
N ARG A 542 17.60 11.69 4.15
CA ARG A 542 17.25 11.90 2.74
C ARG A 542 17.85 13.18 2.17
N ALA A 543 17.94 14.25 2.96
CA ALA A 543 18.62 15.48 2.55
C ALA A 543 20.12 15.22 2.34
N CYS A 544 20.77 14.48 3.24
CA CYS A 544 22.15 14.06 3.11
C CYS A 544 22.37 13.19 1.87
N ASN A 545 21.53 12.18 1.64
CA ASN A 545 21.62 11.32 0.45
C ASN A 545 21.38 12.10 -0.85
N ALA A 546 20.42 13.04 -0.86
CA ALA A 546 20.18 13.91 -2.00
C ALA A 546 21.43 14.76 -2.31
N GLY A 547 22.06 15.35 -1.30
CA GLY A 547 23.33 16.07 -1.47
C GLY A 547 24.46 15.16 -1.94
N ALA A 548 24.59 13.97 -1.34
CA ALA A 548 25.58 12.95 -1.72
C ALA A 548 25.45 12.52 -3.20
N SER A 549 24.24 12.53 -3.75
CA SER A 549 24.02 12.21 -5.17
C SER A 549 24.59 13.26 -6.15
N LEU A 550 24.91 14.47 -5.65
CA LEU A 550 25.48 15.57 -6.44
C LEU A 550 27.01 15.72 -6.26
N VAL A 551 27.61 14.91 -5.38
CA VAL A 551 29.04 14.93 -5.07
C VAL A 551 29.86 14.48 -6.27
N THR A 552 30.88 15.28 -6.59
CA THR A 552 31.91 14.99 -7.60
C THR A 552 33.28 14.72 -6.98
N GLY A 553 33.48 15.06 -5.71
CA GLY A 553 34.73 14.85 -4.99
C GLY A 553 34.95 13.42 -4.53
N THR A 554 36.22 13.10 -4.23
CA THR A 554 36.62 11.76 -3.76
C THR A 554 36.22 11.48 -2.31
N THR A 555 35.98 12.54 -1.54
CA THR A 555 35.60 12.47 -0.12
C THR A 555 34.30 13.23 0.10
N ILE A 556 33.39 12.64 0.87
CA ILE A 556 32.13 13.26 1.29
C ILE A 556 32.29 13.78 2.71
N VAL A 557 31.90 15.04 2.91
CA VAL A 557 31.86 15.69 4.22
C VAL A 557 30.40 16.03 4.53
N MET A 558 29.81 15.32 5.47
CA MET A 558 28.48 15.64 6.01
C MET A 558 28.67 16.65 7.12
N LEU A 559 28.14 17.86 6.96
CA LEU A 559 28.34 18.97 7.89
C LEU A 559 27.02 19.65 8.19
N ASN A 560 26.65 19.73 9.47
CA ASN A 560 25.45 20.49 9.85
C ASN A 560 25.62 21.99 9.61
N SER A 561 24.53 22.69 9.30
CA SER A 561 24.52 24.13 8.99
C SER A 561 24.85 25.07 10.16
N ASP A 562 24.93 24.53 11.38
CA ASP A 562 25.30 25.23 12.62
C ASP A 562 26.64 24.76 13.21
N VAL A 563 27.51 24.19 12.37
CA VAL A 563 28.87 23.78 12.73
C VAL A 563 29.90 24.71 12.07
N VAL A 564 30.75 25.34 12.88
CA VAL A 564 31.77 26.30 12.41
C VAL A 564 33.17 25.82 12.84
N PRO A 565 34.12 25.68 11.91
CA PRO A 565 35.51 25.33 12.25
C PRO A 565 36.19 26.39 13.13
N SER A 566 37.05 25.94 14.05
CA SER A 566 37.81 26.88 14.90
C SER A 566 38.99 27.52 14.18
N GLU A 567 39.60 26.81 13.22
CA GLU A 567 40.83 27.21 12.53
C GLU A 567 40.78 26.78 11.05
N HIS A 568 41.57 27.44 10.20
CA HIS A 568 41.76 27.05 8.80
C HIS A 568 42.54 25.74 8.66
N GLY A 569 42.42 25.07 7.52
CA GLY A 569 43.08 23.79 7.24
C GLY A 569 42.51 22.61 8.02
N TRP A 570 41.36 22.80 8.68
CA TRP A 570 40.69 21.77 9.48
C TRP A 570 40.34 20.54 8.63
N LEU A 571 39.82 20.75 7.40
CA LEU A 571 39.37 19.66 6.56
C LEU A 571 40.54 18.90 5.95
N GLN A 572 41.61 19.62 5.56
CA GLN A 572 42.85 18.99 5.09
C GLN A 572 43.41 18.00 6.13
N GLN A 573 43.44 18.42 7.39
CA GLN A 573 43.91 17.58 8.51
C GLN A 573 43.03 16.35 8.74
N LEU A 574 41.70 16.44 8.54
CA LEU A 574 40.79 15.30 8.70
C LEU A 574 40.80 14.36 7.50
N ILE A 575 41.06 14.86 6.30
CA ILE A 575 41.03 14.05 5.08
C ILE A 575 42.32 13.25 4.90
N GLN A 576 43.47 13.81 5.28
CA GLN A 576 44.77 13.16 5.09
C GLN A 576 44.83 11.72 5.66
N PRO A 577 44.36 11.44 6.90
CA PRO A 577 44.34 10.07 7.44
C PRO A 577 43.51 9.07 6.63
N LEU A 578 42.40 9.50 6.00
CA LEU A 578 41.55 8.61 5.20
C LEU A 578 42.25 8.06 3.95
N PHE A 579 43.27 8.77 3.46
CA PHE A 579 44.10 8.35 2.33
C PHE A 579 45.36 7.61 2.76
N ASP A 580 45.94 7.98 3.90
CA ASP A 580 47.16 7.36 4.42
C ASP A 580 46.88 5.97 5.03
N GLU A 581 45.68 5.77 5.58
CA GLU A 581 45.29 4.53 6.26
C GLU A 581 44.10 3.86 5.55
N PRO A 582 44.33 2.84 4.68
CA PRO A 582 43.27 2.22 3.89
C PRO A 582 42.12 1.59 4.68
N LYS A 583 42.34 1.27 5.96
CA LYS A 583 41.34 0.70 6.87
C LYS A 583 40.40 1.74 7.48
N LEU A 584 40.73 3.03 7.43
CA LEU A 584 39.87 4.08 7.94
C LEU A 584 38.71 4.31 6.98
N GLY A 585 37.49 4.04 7.47
CA GLY A 585 36.26 4.20 6.70
C GLY A 585 35.60 5.54 6.90
N ALA A 586 35.62 6.07 8.11
CA ALA A 586 35.14 7.41 8.41
C ALA A 586 35.92 8.05 9.56
N ILE A 587 35.91 9.38 9.60
CA ILE A 587 36.58 10.19 10.62
C ILE A 587 35.68 11.34 11.07
N GLY A 588 35.77 11.68 12.35
CA GLY A 588 35.04 12.80 12.95
C GLY A 588 35.94 13.63 13.88
N PRO A 589 35.74 14.96 13.93
CA PRO A 589 36.56 15.85 14.74
C PRO A 589 36.08 15.95 16.19
N ARG A 590 36.80 16.73 17.00
CA ARG A 590 36.32 17.21 18.30
C ARG A 590 35.27 18.31 18.09
N LEU A 591 34.08 18.12 18.68
CA LEU A 591 33.05 19.16 18.68
C LEU A 591 32.94 19.81 20.05
N LEU A 592 32.85 21.14 20.03
CA LEU A 592 32.70 21.99 21.21
C LEU A 592 31.33 22.68 21.19
N PHE A 593 30.75 22.86 22.37
CA PHE A 593 29.65 23.80 22.59
C PHE A 593 30.15 25.24 22.53
N GLU A 594 29.22 26.19 22.45
CA GLU A 594 29.53 27.63 22.41
C GLU A 594 30.28 28.15 23.65
N ASP A 595 30.18 27.45 24.78
CA ASP A 595 30.90 27.76 26.01
C ASP A 595 32.31 27.11 26.08
N GLY A 596 32.72 26.41 25.02
CA GLY A 596 34.00 25.71 24.92
C GLY A 596 34.03 24.37 25.66
N SER A 597 32.91 23.89 26.20
CA SER A 597 32.81 22.52 26.73
C SER A 597 32.68 21.49 25.61
N LEU A 598 33.09 20.24 25.87
CA LEU A 598 33.04 19.14 24.93
C LEU A 598 31.60 18.74 24.63
N GLN A 599 31.27 18.67 23.35
CA GLN A 599 30.02 18.09 22.87
C GLN A 599 30.23 16.68 22.32
N HIS A 600 31.33 16.45 21.59
CA HIS A 600 31.62 15.17 20.95
C HIS A 600 33.12 14.87 20.94
N ALA A 601 33.46 13.64 21.30
CA ALA A 601 34.80 13.09 21.19
C ALA A 601 34.75 11.64 20.69
N GLY A 602 33.83 11.33 19.77
CA GLY A 602 33.40 9.97 19.41
C GLY A 602 32.14 9.51 20.14
N LEU A 603 31.46 8.52 19.56
CA LEU A 603 30.28 7.86 20.12
C LEU A 603 30.64 6.55 20.85
N TYR A 604 29.85 6.20 21.85
CA TYR A 604 29.74 4.85 22.39
C TYR A 604 28.28 4.49 22.61
N PHE A 605 28.01 3.19 22.70
CA PHE A 605 26.67 2.67 22.90
C PHE A 605 26.51 2.14 24.32
N ALA A 606 25.38 2.43 24.96
CA ALA A 606 25.03 1.83 26.23
C ALA A 606 23.54 1.49 26.25
N ARG A 607 23.20 0.38 26.90
CA ARG A 607 21.80 0.01 27.10
C ARG A 607 21.18 0.84 28.21
N ASP A 608 19.96 1.28 27.99
CA ASP A 608 19.09 1.79 29.06
C ASP A 608 18.53 0.64 29.92
N ARG A 609 17.63 0.97 30.85
CA ARG A 609 17.01 -0.03 31.74
C ARG A 609 16.06 -0.98 31.02
N GLN A 610 15.65 -0.64 29.80
CA GLN A 610 14.74 -1.41 28.95
C GLN A 610 15.50 -2.25 27.92
N GLY A 611 16.84 -2.19 27.91
CA GLY A 611 17.69 -2.91 26.97
C GLY A 611 17.85 -2.22 25.62
N ILE A 612 17.40 -0.98 25.48
CA ILE A 612 17.52 -0.20 24.24
C ILE A 612 18.92 0.42 24.16
N TRP A 613 19.59 0.28 23.02
CA TRP A 613 20.86 0.93 22.75
C TRP A 613 20.67 2.42 22.53
N LEU A 614 21.39 3.23 23.33
CA LEU A 614 21.42 4.68 23.21
C LEU A 614 22.80 5.15 22.74
N ASN A 615 22.80 6.18 21.90
CA ASN A 615 24.00 6.87 21.45
C ASN A 615 24.49 7.84 22.53
N HIS A 616 25.72 7.65 23.00
CA HIS A 616 26.37 8.53 23.95
C HIS A 616 27.65 9.11 23.39
N HIS A 617 27.97 10.33 23.79
CA HIS A 617 29.19 11.02 23.38
C HIS A 617 30.24 10.90 24.48
N TYR A 618 31.43 10.43 24.14
CA TYR A 618 32.54 10.38 25.11
C TYR A 618 32.83 11.77 25.69
N HIS A 619 32.96 11.85 27.01
CA HIS A 619 33.36 13.05 27.75
C HIS A 619 32.49 14.30 27.55
N LYS A 620 31.23 14.15 27.09
CA LYS A 620 30.30 15.27 26.91
C LYS A 620 30.12 16.08 28.20
N GLY A 621 30.22 17.41 28.08
CA GLY A 621 30.11 18.37 29.18
C GLY A 621 31.41 18.61 29.96
N MET A 622 32.50 17.89 29.66
CA MET A 622 33.83 18.20 30.21
C MET A 622 34.45 19.42 29.52
N PRO A 623 35.46 20.09 30.08
CA PRO A 623 36.15 21.20 29.41
C PRO A 623 36.73 20.78 28.04
N GLY A 624 36.72 21.68 27.05
CA GLY A 624 37.23 21.41 25.69
C GLY A 624 38.65 20.84 25.65
N ASN A 625 39.50 21.25 26.59
CA ASN A 625 40.89 20.82 26.71
C ASN A 625 41.10 19.58 27.61
N TYR A 626 40.03 18.88 27.99
CA TYR A 626 40.09 17.69 28.85
C TYR A 626 41.02 16.63 28.24
N ALA A 627 42.09 16.30 28.95
CA ALA A 627 43.21 15.52 28.41
C ALA A 627 42.81 14.15 27.80
N PRO A 628 41.90 13.36 28.38
CA PRO A 628 41.43 12.11 27.75
C PRO A 628 40.76 12.31 26.40
N ALA A 629 40.03 13.42 26.21
CA ALA A 629 39.37 13.75 24.94
C ALA A 629 40.34 14.28 23.87
N ARG A 630 41.62 14.50 24.21
CA ARG A 630 42.66 14.95 23.28
C ARG A 630 43.48 13.81 22.65
N ARG A 631 43.01 12.56 22.80
CA ARG A 631 43.66 11.37 22.23
C ARG A 631 42.88 10.87 21.02
N ALA A 632 43.59 10.79 19.90
CA ALA A 632 43.08 10.16 18.68
C ALA A 632 42.89 8.66 18.93
N ARG A 633 41.80 8.09 18.43
CA ARG A 633 41.47 6.68 18.65
C ARG A 633 40.37 6.18 17.73
N ASP A 634 40.34 4.86 17.58
CA ASP A 634 39.17 4.15 17.05
C ASP A 634 37.99 4.33 17.99
N VAL A 635 36.81 4.57 17.39
CA VAL A 635 35.55 4.73 18.10
C VAL A 635 34.46 3.88 17.43
N PRO A 636 33.43 3.47 18.18
CA PRO A 636 32.24 2.83 17.60
C PRO A 636 31.55 3.64 16.50
N GLY A 637 31.54 4.97 16.62
CA GLY A 637 30.97 5.87 15.63
C GLY A 637 31.34 7.33 15.89
N VAL A 638 31.02 8.20 14.94
CA VAL A 638 31.08 9.66 15.06
C VAL A 638 29.74 10.27 14.68
N THR A 639 29.48 11.51 15.11
CA THR A 639 28.18 12.13 14.85
C THR A 639 28.08 12.76 13.46
N GLY A 640 26.87 12.78 12.90
CA GLY A 640 26.55 13.42 11.62
C GLY A 640 26.73 14.94 11.62
N ALA A 641 26.93 15.58 12.79
CA ALA A 641 27.27 17.00 12.84
C ALA A 641 28.54 17.33 12.03
N CYS A 642 29.53 16.43 12.06
CA CYS A 642 30.65 16.43 11.12
C CYS A 642 31.17 14.99 10.96
N LEU A 643 30.83 14.36 9.84
CA LEU A 643 31.26 13.00 9.47
C LEU A 643 31.89 13.04 8.10
N ILE A 644 33.12 12.52 7.99
CA ILE A 644 33.89 12.52 6.75
C ILE A 644 34.18 11.07 6.36
N THR A 645 33.89 10.72 5.11
CA THR A 645 34.14 9.37 4.58
C THR A 645 34.48 9.45 3.10
N ARG A 646 35.19 8.45 2.59
CA ARG A 646 35.46 8.36 1.15
C ARG A 646 34.18 8.08 0.38
N LYS A 647 34.04 8.64 -0.82
CA LYS A 647 32.86 8.47 -1.66
C LYS A 647 32.62 6.99 -2.01
N ASP A 648 33.69 6.25 -2.31
CA ASP A 648 33.61 4.82 -2.63
C ASP A 648 33.00 4.00 -1.47
N ILE A 649 33.36 4.31 -0.23
CA ILE A 649 32.82 3.67 0.97
C ILE A 649 31.36 4.06 1.18
N PHE A 650 31.02 5.35 1.07
CA PHE A 650 29.64 5.82 1.22
C PHE A 650 28.69 5.16 0.21
N ASP A 651 29.11 5.08 -1.05
CA ASP A 651 28.36 4.41 -2.11
C ASP A 651 28.24 2.90 -1.84
N LEU A 652 29.32 2.26 -1.36
CA LEU A 652 29.36 0.83 -1.04
C LEU A 652 28.39 0.43 0.08
N VAL A 653 28.21 1.27 1.09
CA VAL A 653 27.26 1.05 2.20
C VAL A 653 25.84 1.55 1.90
N GLY A 654 25.61 2.13 0.71
CA GLY A 654 24.32 2.65 0.28
C GLY A 654 23.88 3.94 0.99
N GLY A 655 24.82 4.76 1.46
CA GLY A 655 24.54 6.04 2.11
C GLY A 655 23.81 5.95 3.44
N TYR A 656 23.04 6.96 3.83
CA TYR A 656 22.23 6.95 5.06
C TYR A 656 20.98 6.09 4.91
N SER A 657 20.59 5.39 5.98
CA SER A 657 19.32 4.65 6.01
C SER A 657 18.14 5.61 6.16
N GLU A 658 17.17 5.51 5.26
CA GLU A 658 16.08 6.49 5.12
C GLU A 658 14.79 6.12 5.87
N ASP A 659 14.80 5.07 6.68
CA ASP A 659 13.64 4.59 7.45
C ASP A 659 13.62 5.08 8.91
N TYR A 660 14.68 5.77 9.35
CA TYR A 660 14.64 6.58 10.56
C TYR A 660 13.73 7.80 10.37
N VAL A 661 12.88 8.05 11.36
CA VAL A 661 11.86 9.07 11.26
C VAL A 661 12.43 10.45 11.60
N ILE A 662 12.53 11.33 10.59
CA ILE A 662 12.87 12.77 10.67
C ILE A 662 14.35 13.07 11.06
N GLY A 663 15.02 12.19 11.80
CA GLY A 663 16.43 12.28 12.21
C GLY A 663 16.69 11.44 13.46
N ASP A 664 17.93 11.41 13.98
CA ASP A 664 18.41 10.61 15.13
C ASP A 664 18.74 9.15 14.75
N TYR A 665 19.91 8.67 15.19
CA TYR A 665 20.52 7.34 14.91
C TYR A 665 21.03 7.08 13.48
N GLU A 666 20.73 7.92 12.49
CA GLU A 666 21.23 7.69 11.12
C GLU A 666 22.76 7.78 10.99
N ASP A 667 23.43 8.57 11.84
CA ASP A 667 24.89 8.71 11.85
C ASP A 667 25.59 7.49 12.46
N SER A 668 25.08 6.96 13.56
CA SER A 668 25.56 5.70 14.13
C SER A 668 25.27 4.51 13.21
N ASP A 669 24.10 4.48 12.57
CA ASP A 669 23.76 3.45 11.59
C ASP A 669 24.75 3.45 10.40
N LEU A 670 25.07 4.63 9.84
CA LEU A 670 26.09 4.75 8.80
C LEU A 670 27.46 4.23 9.27
N CYS A 671 27.89 4.61 10.48
CA CYS A 671 29.13 4.13 11.07
C CYS A 671 29.14 2.60 11.22
N LEU A 672 28.04 2.00 11.69
CA LEU A 672 27.91 0.56 11.87
C LEU A 672 27.93 -0.19 10.53
N LYS A 673 27.28 0.34 9.48
CA LYS A 673 27.38 -0.22 8.12
C LYS A 673 28.81 -0.22 7.58
N ILE A 674 29.54 0.89 7.79
CA ILE A 674 30.96 0.99 7.40
C ILE A 674 31.80 -0.06 8.17
N ARG A 675 31.56 -0.22 9.48
CA ARG A 675 32.25 -1.22 10.31
C ARG A 675 31.93 -2.66 9.92
N GLN A 676 30.69 -2.94 9.51
CA GLN A 676 30.28 -4.27 9.06
C GLN A 676 31.07 -4.73 7.82
N LEU A 677 31.61 -3.80 7.04
CA LEU A 677 32.52 -4.08 5.92
C LEU A 677 34.00 -4.21 6.34
N GLY A 678 34.31 -4.12 7.64
CA GLY A 678 35.66 -4.27 8.20
C GLY A 678 36.46 -2.97 8.29
N PHE A 679 35.87 -1.81 7.98
CA PHE A 679 36.53 -0.51 8.14
C PHE A 679 36.44 0.02 9.58
N GLN A 680 37.38 0.89 9.94
CA GLN A 680 37.43 1.57 11.23
C GLN A 680 36.75 2.94 11.17
N ILE A 681 36.22 3.40 12.30
CA ILE A 681 35.74 4.76 12.48
C ILE A 681 36.68 5.46 13.46
N PHE A 682 37.18 6.63 13.09
CA PHE A 682 38.25 7.30 13.80
C PHE A 682 37.81 8.65 14.37
N TYR A 683 38.31 8.97 15.56
CA TYR A 683 38.13 10.28 16.18
C TYR A 683 39.46 11.05 16.18
N GLU A 684 39.47 12.23 15.56
CA GLU A 684 40.64 13.12 15.46
C GLU A 684 40.47 14.38 16.33
N PRO A 685 41.13 14.45 17.50
CA PRO A 685 40.97 15.57 18.44
C PRO A 685 41.78 16.83 18.09
N GLY A 686 42.76 16.71 17.20
CA GLY A 686 43.63 17.79 16.74
C GLY A 686 42.85 18.89 16.02
N VAL A 687 41.72 18.51 15.43
CA VAL A 687 40.77 19.43 14.77
C VAL A 687 39.56 19.68 15.67
N ALA A 688 39.23 20.95 15.88
CA ALA A 688 38.07 21.38 16.66
C ALA A 688 37.08 22.19 15.83
N LEU A 689 35.79 21.90 16.01
CA LEU A 689 34.69 22.68 15.44
C LEU A 689 33.72 23.04 16.56
N TYR A 690 33.10 24.21 16.45
CA TYR A 690 32.00 24.63 17.33
C TYR A 690 30.68 24.22 16.71
N HIS A 691 29.83 23.56 17.48
CA HIS A 691 28.49 23.18 17.05
C HIS A 691 27.48 23.87 17.94
N PHE A 692 26.75 24.84 17.39
CA PHE A 692 25.82 25.70 18.11
C PHE A 692 24.44 25.06 18.33
N GLU A 693 24.47 23.80 18.77
CA GLU A 693 23.32 22.89 18.99
C GLU A 693 22.14 23.63 19.63
N ARG A 694 20.90 23.36 19.17
CA ARG A 694 19.60 23.74 19.79
C ARG A 694 19.00 25.11 19.44
N ARG A 695 19.50 25.85 18.44
CA ARG A 695 18.82 27.07 17.96
C ARG A 695 17.94 26.87 16.72
N SER A 696 18.29 25.96 15.80
CA SER A 696 17.45 25.56 14.66
C SER A 696 16.27 24.66 15.08
N ILE A 697 16.50 23.76 16.04
CA ILE A 697 15.60 22.66 16.43
C ILE A 697 14.61 23.02 17.56
N ARG A 698 14.75 24.19 18.21
CA ARG A 698 13.86 24.60 19.33
C ARG A 698 12.37 24.65 18.98
N ARG A 699 12.01 24.72 17.69
CA ARG A 699 10.61 24.67 17.20
C ARG A 699 10.05 23.25 17.00
N SER A 700 10.83 22.18 17.21
CA SER A 700 10.41 20.78 17.03
C SER A 700 10.68 19.89 18.25
N ALA A 701 10.70 20.48 19.46
CA ALA A 701 10.96 19.77 20.72
C ALA A 701 10.09 18.51 20.94
N ASP A 702 8.91 18.44 20.31
CA ASP A 702 8.02 17.27 20.31
C ASP A 702 8.63 16.01 19.63
N TYR A 703 9.62 16.16 18.74
CA TYR A 703 10.19 15.05 17.97
C TYR A 703 11.41 14.38 18.65
N MET A 704 12.34 15.18 19.19
CA MET A 704 13.62 14.70 19.75
C MET A 704 13.51 14.08 21.16
N ARG A 705 12.40 14.31 21.88
CA ARG A 705 12.08 13.59 23.13
C ARG A 705 10.72 12.91 23.07
N GLY A 706 10.20 12.76 21.86
CA GLY A 706 8.89 12.19 21.59
C GLY A 706 8.97 10.74 21.13
N LEU A 707 7.86 10.29 20.56
CA LEU A 707 7.73 8.92 20.08
C LEU A 707 8.68 8.59 18.92
N ALA A 708 9.07 9.59 18.11
CA ALA A 708 9.99 9.40 16.98
C ALA A 708 11.39 8.94 17.42
N SER A 709 12.01 9.64 18.38
CA SER A 709 13.33 9.24 18.91
C SER A 709 13.27 7.87 19.59
N GLN A 710 12.20 7.56 20.33
CA GLN A 710 12.01 6.22 20.92
C GLN A 710 11.80 5.12 19.87
N TYR A 711 11.11 5.43 18.77
CA TYR A 711 10.96 4.52 17.64
C TYR A 711 12.30 4.29 16.94
N ASN A 712 13.07 5.36 16.69
CA ASN A 712 14.39 5.26 16.04
C ASN A 712 15.39 4.50 16.90
N SER A 713 15.41 4.71 18.23
CA SER A 713 16.28 3.95 19.14
C SER A 713 15.87 2.47 19.22
N TRP A 714 14.58 2.18 19.23
CA TRP A 714 14.07 0.80 19.12
C TRP A 714 14.48 0.17 17.78
N LEU A 715 14.27 0.86 16.64
CA LEU A 715 14.62 0.37 15.31
C LEU A 715 16.13 0.11 15.19
N HIS A 716 16.96 1.05 15.67
CA HIS A 716 18.41 0.90 15.70
C HIS A 716 18.85 -0.28 16.57
N THR A 717 18.21 -0.47 17.73
CA THR A 717 18.44 -1.64 18.58
C THR A 717 18.07 -2.93 17.85
N GLN A 718 16.90 -2.99 17.21
CA GLN A 718 16.49 -4.18 16.45
C GLN A 718 17.42 -4.51 15.30
N ARG A 719 18.00 -3.50 14.66
CA ARG A 719 18.89 -3.67 13.51
C ARG A 719 20.30 -4.12 13.89
N TRP A 720 20.83 -3.61 15.00
CA TRP A 720 22.26 -3.71 15.33
C TRP A 720 22.55 -4.33 16.70
N ASP A 721 21.59 -5.05 17.31
CA ASP A 721 21.75 -5.55 18.68
C ASP A 721 23.00 -6.44 18.83
N GLU A 722 23.18 -7.37 17.89
CA GLU A 722 24.27 -8.35 17.91
C GLU A 722 25.62 -7.67 17.69
N GLU A 723 25.74 -6.84 16.64
CA GLU A 723 26.97 -6.12 16.30
C GLU A 723 27.38 -5.12 17.39
N ILE A 724 26.43 -4.39 17.98
CA ILE A 724 26.74 -3.47 19.08
C ILE A 724 27.14 -4.25 20.33
N THR A 725 26.49 -5.38 20.61
CA THR A 725 26.86 -6.23 21.75
C THR A 725 28.29 -6.73 21.60
N GLU A 726 28.67 -7.26 20.43
CA GLU A 726 30.03 -7.70 20.14
C GLU A 726 31.03 -6.54 20.26
N LEU A 727 30.70 -5.39 19.67
CA LEU A 727 31.56 -4.20 19.68
C LEU A 727 31.81 -3.65 21.09
N MET A 728 30.79 -3.68 21.96
CA MET A 728 30.87 -3.13 23.32
C MET A 728 31.39 -4.14 24.35
N THR A 729 31.47 -5.44 24.01
CA THR A 729 31.98 -6.50 24.91
C THR A 729 33.38 -6.98 24.54
N SER A 730 33.80 -6.79 23.30
CA SER A 730 35.16 -7.13 22.86
C SER A 730 36.18 -6.32 23.67
N PRO A 731 37.17 -6.98 24.31
CA PRO A 731 38.27 -6.27 24.94
C PRO A 731 39.03 -5.53 23.84
N GLN A 732 38.85 -4.20 23.77
CA GLN A 732 39.72 -3.37 22.94
C GLN A 732 41.14 -3.56 23.46
N ASP A 733 42.03 -4.09 22.61
CA ASP A 733 43.45 -4.18 22.91
C ASP A 733 43.93 -2.78 23.35
N GLU A 734 44.41 -2.73 24.60
CA GLU A 734 44.92 -1.57 25.36
C GLU A 734 43.91 -0.51 25.87
N ASN A 735 43.35 -0.84 27.05
CA ASN A 735 42.81 0.01 28.12
C ASN A 735 43.17 1.53 28.06
N PRO A 736 42.18 2.42 28.22
CA PRO A 736 42.16 3.18 29.47
C PRO A 736 40.76 3.34 30.10
N MET A 737 40.56 2.52 31.12
CA MET A 737 39.79 2.71 32.35
C MET A 737 38.28 2.46 32.31
N ALA A 738 37.93 1.38 33.01
CA ALA A 738 36.68 1.15 33.70
C ALA A 738 36.04 2.43 34.23
N VAL A 739 34.83 2.72 33.79
CA VAL A 739 33.93 3.66 34.47
C VAL A 739 33.49 2.99 35.78
N PRO A 740 33.65 3.62 36.96
CA PRO A 740 33.13 3.04 38.19
C PRO A 740 31.61 2.98 38.12
N SER A 741 31.05 1.80 38.32
CA SER A 741 29.62 1.47 38.29
C SER A 741 28.75 2.20 39.34
N ASN A 742 29.30 3.16 40.09
CA ASN A 742 28.62 3.83 41.21
C ASN A 742 28.23 5.30 41.00
N VAL A 743 28.30 5.85 39.77
CA VAL A 743 27.92 7.27 39.52
C VAL A 743 26.54 7.42 38.83
N ILE A 744 25.90 6.34 38.38
CA ILE A 744 24.64 6.41 37.62
C ILE A 744 23.39 6.57 38.53
N VAL A 745 23.51 6.46 39.86
CA VAL A 745 22.35 6.51 40.76
C VAL A 745 21.97 7.93 41.21
N ALA A 746 22.83 8.95 41.09
CA ALA A 746 22.61 10.23 41.79
C ALA A 746 22.14 11.43 40.94
N LYS A 747 21.86 11.28 39.63
CA LYS A 747 21.41 12.42 38.76
C LYS A 747 19.95 12.36 38.30
N SER A 748 19.14 11.47 38.87
CA SER A 748 17.72 11.31 38.54
C SER A 748 16.75 12.16 39.40
N GLU A 749 17.22 12.87 40.43
CA GLU A 749 16.32 13.61 41.35
C GLU A 749 16.33 15.15 41.19
N ARG A 750 17.11 15.73 40.28
CA ARG A 750 17.14 17.20 40.08
C ARG A 750 16.50 17.71 38.77
N SER A 751 15.83 16.84 38.02
CA SER A 751 15.05 17.26 36.84
C SER A 751 13.52 17.16 37.02
N ALA A 752 13.06 16.99 38.25
CA ALA A 752 11.66 17.13 38.65
C ALA A 752 11.53 18.32 39.61
N ALA A 753 11.74 19.52 39.07
CA ALA A 753 11.30 20.81 39.59
C ALA A 753 11.12 21.75 38.41
#